data_AF-A0A7G6SU63-F1
#
_entry.id   AF-A0A7G6SU63-F1
#
_cell.length_a   1.000
_cell.length_b   1.000
_cell.length_c   1.000
_cell.angle_alpha   90.00
_cell.angle_beta   90.00
_cell.angle_gamma   90.00
#
_symmetry.space_group_name_H-M   'P 1'
#
loop_
_entity.id
_entity.type
_entity.pdbx_description
1 polymer ?
#
loop_
_entity_poly.entity_id
_entity_poly.type
_entity_poly.pdbx_seq_one_letter_code
_entity_poly.pdbx_strand_id
1 'polypeptide(L)'
;MSEAVDAKQAPLDVITIGRASVDLYGQQIGSRLEDITSFAKSVGGCPANISVGTARLGLRSALLTRVGDEQMGRFIREQLKREGVNTDGLKTDKERLTALVLLSVESEGVSPMIFYRSDCADMALAPEDIDEAFIASARSIVVTGTHFSRPNSDAAQRKAIRIMKAKGGKVIFDIDYRPNLWGLAGHAEGFERYVKSDRVSAQLKTVLPDCDLIVGTEEEIMIASGADDCLSALKTIRALSSATIVLKRGAMGCIVYDGPIGDDLEDGVVGEGFPIEIYNVLGAGDAFMSGFLRGWLGGEDHATAATWANACGAFAVSRLLCAPEYPTFEELQFFLKNGSKHLALRKDEAINHIHWATTRRRDIPSMMALACDHRIQLEDVAVKAGADPARIRDFKVLAVKAAAKVAAGRDGYGMLIDEKHGREAMFEFARHPFAWLGRPVELPGSRPLRFEFSQDIGSQLTEWPVDHCIKCLCFYHPDDPAALKEEQQQKLRALFEAARKVGRELLIEIIAGKHGKLDDTTIPRALEELYALGIKPDWWKLEPQASAGAWTKIEAVILKHDPWCRGIVLLGLEAPQDELEAAFAATAKAPIVKGFAVGRTIFVHAAEEWLAGRMSDDEAVADMATRFEQLTEAWLAARGRKAA
;
A
#
# COMPACT_ATOMS: atom_id res chain seq x y z
N MET A 1 -3.63 25.25 -12.88
CA MET A 1 -2.46 25.91 -12.25
C MET A 1 -2.94 26.69 -11.05
N SER A 2 -2.92 26.06 -9.88
CA SER A 2 -2.85 26.73 -8.58
C SER A 2 -1.50 26.37 -7.97
N GLU A 3 -1.05 27.16 -7.01
CA GLU A 3 0.35 27.20 -6.61
C GLU A 3 0.83 25.90 -5.96
N ALA A 4 1.82 25.27 -6.60
CA ALA A 4 2.68 24.31 -5.94
C ALA A 4 3.59 25.07 -4.97
N VAL A 5 3.05 25.43 -3.80
CA VAL A 5 3.86 25.77 -2.63
C VAL A 5 4.82 24.60 -2.42
N ASP A 6 6.12 24.87 -2.39
CA ASP A 6 7.16 23.85 -2.33
C ASP A 6 6.89 22.90 -1.16
N ALA A 7 6.47 21.67 -1.47
CA ALA A 7 5.95 20.72 -0.49
C ALA A 7 6.99 20.34 0.58
N LYS A 8 8.27 20.63 0.35
CA LYS A 8 9.36 20.49 1.32
C LYS A 8 9.43 21.61 2.37
N GLN A 9 8.72 22.74 2.21
CA GLN A 9 8.88 23.92 3.08
C GLN A 9 7.72 24.20 4.04
N ALA A 10 6.50 23.76 3.74
CA ALA A 10 5.40 23.88 4.72
C ALA A 10 5.70 23.05 5.99
N PRO A 11 5.11 23.37 7.16
CA PRO A 11 5.30 22.59 8.39
C PRO A 11 4.70 21.18 8.28
N LEU A 12 5.12 20.28 9.17
CA LEU A 12 4.39 19.03 9.43
C LEU A 12 3.07 19.38 10.13
N ASP A 13 2.03 18.57 9.95
CA ASP A 13 0.77 18.72 10.68
C ASP A 13 0.86 18.10 12.07
N VAL A 14 1.46 16.92 12.16
CA VAL A 14 1.50 16.12 13.39
C VAL A 14 2.79 15.29 13.50
N ILE A 15 3.43 15.33 14.66
CA ILE A 15 4.42 14.32 15.07
C ILE A 15 3.72 13.37 16.03
N THR A 16 3.78 12.06 15.78
CA THR A 16 3.43 11.06 16.79
C THR A 16 4.72 10.61 17.48
N ILE A 17 4.69 10.36 18.79
CA ILE A 17 5.87 9.92 19.55
C ILE A 17 5.61 8.57 20.26
N GLY A 18 6.58 7.64 20.15
CA GLY A 18 6.59 6.39 20.91
C GLY A 18 6.57 5.10 20.08
N ARG A 19 5.77 4.11 20.49
CA ARG A 19 5.80 2.71 20.05
C ARG A 19 5.80 2.55 18.54
N ALA A 20 6.76 1.78 18.07
CA ALA A 20 6.74 1.10 16.78
C ALA A 20 7.07 -0.38 16.99
N SER A 21 6.32 -1.26 16.33
CA SER A 21 6.54 -2.71 16.32
C SER A 21 6.32 -3.28 14.92
N VAL A 22 6.74 -4.53 14.74
CA VAL A 22 6.25 -5.37 13.66
C VAL A 22 5.22 -6.32 14.23
N ASP A 23 4.00 -6.18 13.75
CA ASP A 23 2.85 -6.96 14.20
C ASP A 23 2.61 -8.09 13.19
N LEU A 24 2.45 -9.31 13.71
CA LEU A 24 2.29 -10.54 12.95
C LEU A 24 0.89 -11.10 13.23
N TYR A 25 0.00 -10.92 12.25
CA TYR A 25 -1.43 -11.28 12.32
C TYR A 25 -1.65 -12.68 11.76
N GLY A 26 -2.10 -13.61 12.60
CA GLY A 26 -2.45 -14.97 12.19
C GLY A 26 -3.55 -14.95 11.13
N GLN A 27 -3.32 -15.64 10.01
CA GLN A 27 -4.22 -15.61 8.85
C GLN A 27 -5.37 -16.63 8.95
N GLN A 28 -5.25 -17.64 9.81
CA GLN A 28 -6.28 -18.64 10.09
C GLN A 28 -7.23 -18.14 11.18
N ILE A 29 -8.20 -17.29 10.80
CA ILE A 29 -9.21 -16.74 11.73
C ILE A 29 -10.11 -17.85 12.29
N GLY A 30 -10.46 -17.77 13.57
CA GLY A 30 -11.19 -18.82 14.28
C GLY A 30 -10.28 -19.90 14.88
N SER A 31 -8.97 -19.67 14.91
CA SER A 31 -7.96 -20.62 15.35
C SER A 31 -7.12 -20.08 16.51
N ARG A 32 -6.72 -20.96 17.42
CA ARG A 32 -5.86 -20.62 18.56
C ARG A 32 -4.50 -20.14 18.07
N LEU A 33 -3.86 -19.25 18.84
CA LEU A 33 -2.55 -18.70 18.46
C LEU A 33 -1.48 -19.79 18.28
N GLU A 34 -1.54 -20.89 19.03
CA GLU A 34 -0.63 -22.04 18.90
C GLU A 34 -0.84 -22.86 17.63
N ASP A 35 -2.02 -22.77 17.01
CA ASP A 35 -2.39 -23.51 15.79
C ASP A 35 -2.22 -22.65 14.51
N ILE A 36 -1.84 -21.37 14.64
CA ILE A 36 -1.57 -20.48 13.50
C ILE A 36 -0.28 -20.91 12.77
N THR A 37 -0.39 -21.11 11.46
CA THR A 37 0.74 -21.54 10.62
C THR A 37 1.25 -20.46 9.67
N SER A 38 0.51 -19.38 9.45
CA SER A 38 0.99 -18.25 8.65
C SER A 38 0.53 -16.89 9.20
N PHE A 39 1.43 -15.92 9.09
CA PHE A 39 1.26 -14.57 9.65
C PHE A 39 1.40 -13.51 8.54
N ALA A 40 0.44 -12.57 8.49
CA ALA A 40 0.57 -11.34 7.72
C ALA A 40 1.38 -10.31 8.52
N LYS A 41 2.42 -9.75 7.91
CA LYS A 41 3.34 -8.80 8.55
C LYS A 41 2.91 -7.35 8.32
N SER A 42 2.77 -6.59 9.41
CA SER A 42 2.39 -5.18 9.41
C SER A 42 3.38 -4.32 10.21
N VAL A 43 3.38 -3.01 9.97
CA VAL A 43 3.81 -2.03 10.99
C VAL A 43 2.73 -1.99 12.08
N GLY A 44 3.14 -1.82 13.33
CA GLY A 44 2.24 -1.68 14.46
C GLY A 44 2.79 -0.75 15.55
N GLY A 45 2.03 -0.67 16.65
CA GLY A 45 2.22 0.33 17.71
C GLY A 45 1.41 1.61 17.45
N CYS A 46 0.69 2.08 18.48
CA CYS A 46 -0.29 3.16 18.38
C CYS A 46 0.25 4.44 17.68
N PRO A 47 1.39 5.05 18.10
CA PRO A 47 1.99 6.19 17.39
C PRO A 47 2.32 5.93 15.91
N ALA A 48 2.87 4.76 15.60
CA ALA A 48 3.19 4.39 14.23
C ALA A 48 1.92 4.22 13.38
N ASN A 49 0.89 3.56 13.92
CA ASN A 49 -0.41 3.40 13.26
C ASN A 49 -1.07 4.77 12.97
N ILE A 50 -1.11 5.67 13.96
CA ILE A 50 -1.65 7.03 13.79
C ILE A 50 -0.86 7.81 12.74
N SER A 51 0.47 7.67 12.68
CA SER A 51 1.29 8.34 11.67
C SER A 51 0.95 7.90 10.24
N VAL A 52 0.74 6.60 10.02
CA VAL A 52 0.33 6.06 8.70
C VAL A 52 -1.10 6.47 8.35
N GLY A 53 -2.04 6.34 9.29
CA GLY A 53 -3.44 6.72 9.05
C GLY A 53 -3.60 8.20 8.72
N THR A 54 -2.93 9.08 9.45
CA THR A 54 -2.93 10.53 9.16
C THR A 54 -2.28 10.86 7.81
N ALA A 55 -1.20 10.16 7.41
CA ALA A 55 -0.59 10.33 6.09
C ALA A 55 -1.52 9.90 4.94
N ARG A 56 -2.18 8.74 5.07
CA ARG A 56 -3.18 8.24 4.09
C ARG A 56 -4.39 9.16 3.93
N LEU A 57 -4.73 9.89 4.98
CA LEU A 57 -5.79 10.91 4.97
C LEU A 57 -5.29 12.28 4.46
N GLY A 58 -4.03 12.40 4.06
CA GLY A 58 -3.46 13.61 3.46
C GLY A 58 -3.00 14.67 4.47
N LEU A 59 -2.69 14.29 5.71
CA LEU A 59 -1.91 15.12 6.64
C LEU A 59 -0.42 14.83 6.52
N ARG A 60 0.42 15.83 6.80
CA ARG A 60 1.87 15.67 6.84
C ARG A 60 2.32 15.17 8.20
N SER A 61 2.32 13.85 8.37
CA SER A 61 2.71 13.20 9.63
C SER A 61 4.20 12.86 9.69
N ALA A 62 4.70 12.67 10.91
CA ALA A 62 6.01 12.07 11.18
C ALA A 62 5.94 11.19 12.43
N LEU A 63 6.87 10.23 12.53
CA LEU A 63 7.04 9.37 13.71
C LEU A 63 8.37 9.66 14.40
N LEU A 64 8.32 10.01 15.69
CA LEU A 64 9.49 10.15 16.56
C LEU A 64 9.64 8.91 17.44
N THR A 65 10.63 8.07 17.13
CA THR A 65 10.94 6.86 17.91
C THR A 65 12.31 6.27 17.55
N ARG A 66 12.61 5.09 18.10
CA ARG A 66 13.75 4.24 17.77
C ARG A 66 13.28 2.91 17.16
N VAL A 67 14.04 2.39 16.20
CA VAL A 67 13.92 1.01 15.66
C VAL A 67 15.30 0.37 15.59
N GLY A 68 15.39 -0.96 15.60
CA GLY A 68 16.68 -1.67 15.59
C GLY A 68 17.42 -1.58 14.25
N ASP A 69 18.75 -1.77 14.26
CA ASP A 69 19.61 -1.85 13.07
C ASP A 69 19.49 -3.20 12.32
N GLU A 70 18.28 -3.76 12.27
CA GLU A 70 17.97 -5.07 11.72
C GLU A 70 16.79 -5.01 10.72
N GLN A 71 16.42 -6.16 10.18
CA GLN A 71 15.49 -6.27 9.04
C GLN A 71 14.09 -5.72 9.35
N MET A 72 13.61 -5.82 10.59
CA MET A 72 12.30 -5.32 11.03
C MET A 72 12.32 -3.81 11.21
N GLY A 73 13.38 -3.23 11.76
CA GLY A 73 13.57 -1.79 11.85
C GLY A 73 13.75 -1.12 10.48
N ARG A 74 14.48 -1.77 9.56
CA ARG A 74 14.54 -1.35 8.15
C ARG A 74 13.17 -1.46 7.47
N PHE A 75 12.42 -2.55 7.70
CA PHE A 75 11.05 -2.70 7.21
C PHE A 75 10.10 -1.59 7.69
N ILE A 76 10.12 -1.23 8.99
CA ILE A 76 9.32 -0.12 9.51
C ILE A 76 9.71 1.19 8.82
N ARG A 77 11.02 1.50 8.74
CA ARG A 77 11.51 2.74 8.09
C ARG A 77 11.12 2.81 6.61
N GLU A 78 11.23 1.70 5.87
CA GLU A 78 10.83 1.63 4.46
C GLU A 78 9.31 1.75 4.30
N GLN A 79 8.52 1.08 5.13
CA GLN A 79 7.07 1.12 5.03
C GLN A 79 6.54 2.52 5.37
N LEU A 80 7.02 3.16 6.44
CA LEU A 80 6.66 4.54 6.78
C LEU A 80 6.93 5.51 5.60
N LYS A 81 8.08 5.36 4.92
CA LYS A 81 8.37 6.14 3.70
C LYS A 81 7.41 5.84 2.54
N ARG A 82 7.01 4.58 2.33
CA ARG A 82 6.01 4.21 1.30
C ARG A 82 4.63 4.78 1.61
N GLU A 83 4.26 4.85 2.88
CA GLU A 83 3.00 5.42 3.37
C GLU A 83 3.04 6.97 3.46
N GLY A 84 4.14 7.62 3.06
CA GLY A 84 4.27 9.09 3.06
C GLY A 84 4.63 9.73 4.41
N VAL A 85 4.91 8.94 5.45
CA VAL A 85 5.28 9.42 6.79
C VAL A 85 6.73 9.92 6.79
N ASN A 86 6.98 11.11 7.35
CA ASN A 86 8.34 11.60 7.55
C ASN A 86 9.08 10.75 8.61
N THR A 87 10.30 10.31 8.27
CA THR A 87 11.12 9.42 9.12
C THR A 87 12.35 10.09 9.73
N ASP A 88 12.40 11.43 9.79
CA ASP A 88 13.58 12.15 10.28
C ASP A 88 13.71 12.04 11.80
N GLY A 89 12.57 11.95 12.51
CA GLY A 89 12.50 11.60 13.94
C GLY A 89 12.73 10.11 14.26
N LEU A 90 12.94 9.25 13.26
CA LEU A 90 13.12 7.82 13.44
C LEU A 90 14.61 7.47 13.57
N LYS A 91 15.09 7.26 14.80
CA LYS A 91 16.48 6.84 15.08
C LYS A 91 16.67 5.34 14.89
N THR A 92 17.90 4.93 14.54
CA THR A 92 18.32 3.53 14.52
C THR A 92 19.09 3.21 15.80
N ASP A 93 18.62 2.24 16.58
CA ASP A 93 19.28 1.69 17.76
C ASP A 93 20.13 0.47 17.34
N LYS A 94 21.42 0.46 17.70
CA LYS A 94 22.36 -0.60 17.32
C LYS A 94 22.48 -1.72 18.35
N GLU A 95 21.90 -1.52 19.52
CA GLU A 95 21.98 -2.45 20.65
C GLU A 95 20.71 -3.31 20.75
N ARG A 96 19.56 -2.72 20.41
CA ARG A 96 18.23 -3.29 20.66
C ARG A 96 17.51 -3.71 19.40
N LEU A 97 16.75 -4.80 19.50
CA LEU A 97 15.86 -5.27 18.44
C LEU A 97 14.60 -4.39 18.37
N THR A 98 13.98 -4.36 17.18
CA THR A 98 12.62 -3.84 17.00
C THR A 98 11.61 -4.76 17.69
N ALA A 99 10.64 -4.20 18.40
CA ALA A 99 9.61 -4.97 19.08
C ALA A 99 8.74 -5.78 18.10
N LEU A 100 8.36 -7.00 18.49
CA LEU A 100 7.40 -7.83 17.74
C LEU A 100 6.11 -8.03 18.54
N VAL A 101 5.00 -8.23 17.83
CA VAL A 101 3.72 -8.66 18.42
C VAL A 101 3.21 -9.87 17.64
N LEU A 102 2.96 -10.98 18.32
CA LEU A 102 2.22 -12.11 17.76
C LEU A 102 0.76 -12.01 18.16
N LEU A 103 -0.16 -12.21 17.22
CA LEU A 103 -1.59 -12.18 17.51
C LEU A 103 -2.44 -12.99 16.53
N SER A 104 -3.63 -13.40 16.98
CA SER A 104 -4.65 -14.04 16.16
C SER A 104 -6.04 -13.49 16.51
N VAL A 105 -7.07 -13.82 15.72
CA VAL A 105 -8.47 -13.62 16.10
C VAL A 105 -9.08 -15.01 16.29
N GLU A 106 -9.32 -15.38 17.53
CA GLU A 106 -9.94 -16.67 17.90
C GLU A 106 -11.46 -16.61 17.78
N SER A 107 -12.07 -15.51 18.20
CA SER A 107 -13.49 -15.23 18.04
C SER A 107 -13.76 -13.73 18.18
N GLU A 108 -15.02 -13.31 17.98
CA GLU A 108 -15.40 -11.92 18.18
C GLU A 108 -15.14 -11.50 19.64
N GLY A 109 -14.36 -10.43 19.83
CA GLY A 109 -13.92 -9.97 21.15
C GLY A 109 -12.78 -10.77 21.78
N VAL A 110 -12.27 -11.84 21.16
CA VAL A 110 -11.15 -12.65 21.67
C VAL A 110 -10.01 -12.71 20.65
N SER A 111 -8.93 -11.98 20.95
CA SER A 111 -7.73 -11.93 20.11
C SER A 111 -6.49 -12.05 21.00
N PRO A 112 -5.92 -13.27 21.16
CA PRO A 112 -4.66 -13.45 21.89
C PRO A 112 -3.57 -12.56 21.32
N MET A 113 -2.78 -11.96 22.20
CA MET A 113 -1.73 -11.00 21.83
C MET A 113 -0.53 -11.13 22.76
N ILE A 114 0.65 -11.37 22.19
CA ILE A 114 1.91 -11.53 22.92
C ILE A 114 2.90 -10.46 22.46
N PHE A 115 3.31 -9.59 23.39
CA PHE A 115 4.31 -8.55 23.15
C PHE A 115 5.73 -9.07 23.39
N TYR A 116 6.48 -9.32 22.32
CA TYR A 116 7.93 -9.54 22.38
C TYR A 116 8.63 -8.17 22.40
N ARG A 117 8.63 -7.51 23.58
CA ARG A 117 9.19 -6.14 23.72
C ARG A 117 10.22 -5.92 24.85
N SER A 118 10.72 -6.97 25.50
CA SER A 118 11.74 -6.84 26.55
C SER A 118 13.01 -6.19 26.02
N ASP A 119 13.33 -4.99 26.52
CA ASP A 119 14.46 -4.14 26.08
C ASP A 119 14.53 -3.87 24.56
N CYS A 120 13.37 -3.61 23.93
CA CYS A 120 13.32 -3.24 22.51
C CYS A 120 13.62 -1.75 22.27
N ALA A 121 14.01 -1.43 21.04
CA ALA A 121 14.52 -0.12 20.63
C ALA A 121 13.59 1.04 21.01
N ASP A 122 12.29 0.91 20.75
CA ASP A 122 11.28 1.94 21.04
C ASP A 122 11.17 2.28 22.54
N MET A 123 11.47 1.32 23.42
CA MET A 123 11.47 1.53 24.87
C MET A 123 12.73 2.22 25.40
N ALA A 124 13.79 2.32 24.58
CA ALA A 124 14.99 3.08 24.89
C ALA A 124 14.87 4.58 24.54
N LEU A 125 13.72 5.02 24.01
CA LEU A 125 13.43 6.42 23.72
C LEU A 125 13.62 7.28 24.98
N ALA A 126 14.42 8.33 24.86
CA ALA A 126 14.87 9.16 25.97
C ALA A 126 14.84 10.67 25.62
N PRO A 127 14.98 11.60 26.59
CA PRO A 127 14.98 13.05 26.32
C PRO A 127 16.02 13.51 25.29
N GLU A 128 17.13 12.79 25.14
CA GLU A 128 18.22 13.04 24.18
C GLU A 128 17.80 12.72 22.73
N ASP A 129 16.66 12.07 22.55
CA ASP A 129 16.05 11.81 21.24
C ASP A 129 15.12 12.92 20.77
N ILE A 130 14.75 13.84 21.66
CA ILE A 130 13.87 14.96 21.35
C ILE A 130 14.70 16.14 20.84
N ASP A 131 14.84 16.22 19.52
CA ASP A 131 15.35 17.40 18.82
C ASP A 131 14.30 18.53 18.86
N GLU A 132 14.69 19.69 19.40
CA GLU A 132 13.82 20.84 19.55
C GLU A 132 13.39 21.44 18.21
N ALA A 133 14.29 21.49 17.22
CA ALA A 133 13.97 22.00 15.88
C ALA A 133 12.99 21.06 15.15
N PHE A 134 13.14 19.74 15.34
CA PHE A 134 12.21 18.77 14.78
C PHE A 134 10.80 18.92 15.38
N ILE A 135 10.65 18.98 16.72
CA ILE A 135 9.35 19.25 17.35
C ILE A 135 8.81 20.64 16.93
N ALA A 136 9.69 21.64 16.78
CA ALA A 136 9.31 22.97 16.32
C ALA A 136 8.77 22.98 14.87
N SER A 137 9.08 21.99 14.04
CA SER A 137 8.61 21.90 12.64
C SER A 137 7.14 21.47 12.45
N ALA A 138 6.46 20.94 13.48
CA ALA A 138 5.11 20.35 13.35
C ALA A 138 4.01 21.13 14.08
N ARG A 139 2.83 21.34 13.47
CA ARG A 139 1.71 22.08 14.09
C ARG A 139 1.22 21.46 15.41
N SER A 140 1.38 20.15 15.57
CA SER A 140 0.92 19.39 16.74
C SER A 140 1.81 18.19 17.09
N ILE A 141 1.66 17.67 18.31
CA ILE A 141 2.23 16.38 18.75
C ILE A 141 1.15 15.47 19.34
N VAL A 142 1.18 14.18 19.00
CA VAL A 142 0.40 13.12 19.65
C VAL A 142 1.31 12.35 20.60
N VAL A 143 1.04 12.46 21.90
CA VAL A 143 1.62 11.64 22.97
C VAL A 143 0.66 10.52 23.34
N THR A 144 1.16 9.36 23.81
CA THR A 144 0.30 8.22 24.17
C THR A 144 0.51 7.72 25.59
N GLY A 145 -0.57 7.27 26.23
CA GLY A 145 -0.57 6.94 27.66
C GLY A 145 0.39 5.82 28.03
N THR A 146 0.49 4.78 27.21
CA THR A 146 1.44 3.67 27.41
C THR A 146 2.90 4.14 27.57
N HIS A 147 3.33 5.27 26.96
CA HIS A 147 4.71 5.75 27.10
C HIS A 147 5.03 6.43 28.43
N PHE A 148 4.03 6.80 29.22
CA PHE A 148 4.24 7.28 30.57
C PHE A 148 4.54 6.14 31.57
N SER A 149 4.58 4.87 31.14
CA SER A 149 4.82 3.71 32.00
C SER A 149 6.28 3.51 32.44
N ARG A 150 7.24 4.16 31.76
CA ARG A 150 8.68 4.06 32.05
C ARG A 150 9.33 5.44 32.16
N PRO A 151 10.31 5.65 33.09
CA PRO A 151 10.88 6.97 33.33
C PRO A 151 11.49 7.68 32.12
N ASN A 152 12.19 6.95 31.25
CA ASN A 152 12.88 7.55 30.09
C ASN A 152 11.89 8.03 29.03
N SER A 153 10.89 7.21 28.68
CA SER A 153 9.87 7.56 27.70
C SER A 153 8.88 8.60 28.25
N ASP A 154 8.59 8.58 29.55
CA ASP A 154 7.87 9.65 30.25
C ASP A 154 8.60 11.00 30.11
N ALA A 155 9.88 11.04 30.49
CA ALA A 155 10.71 12.23 30.37
C ALA A 155 10.85 12.72 28.91
N ALA A 156 10.91 11.80 27.94
CA ALA A 156 10.93 12.12 26.52
C ALA A 156 9.63 12.80 26.06
N GLN A 157 8.45 12.21 26.36
CA GLN A 157 7.16 12.82 26.04
C GLN A 157 7.00 14.18 26.73
N ARG A 158 7.35 14.31 28.02
CA ARG A 158 7.28 15.60 28.73
C ARG A 158 8.20 16.66 28.14
N LYS A 159 9.40 16.29 27.66
CA LYS A 159 10.26 17.24 26.94
C LYS A 159 9.60 17.71 25.64
N ALA A 160 9.01 16.78 24.87
CA ALA A 160 8.35 17.11 23.61
C ALA A 160 7.08 17.97 23.80
N ILE A 161 6.26 17.68 24.83
CA ILE A 161 5.12 18.51 25.27
C ILE A 161 5.57 19.95 25.57
N ARG A 162 6.61 20.12 26.41
CA ARG A 162 7.11 21.46 26.77
C ARG A 162 7.55 22.26 25.54
N ILE A 163 8.25 21.64 24.60
CA ILE A 163 8.69 22.29 23.36
C ILE A 163 7.49 22.67 22.49
N MET A 164 6.53 21.76 22.30
CA MET A 164 5.32 22.03 21.52
C MET A 164 4.51 23.19 22.10
N LYS A 165 4.31 23.22 23.42
CA LYS A 165 3.64 24.32 24.12
C LYS A 165 4.41 25.64 24.04
N ALA A 166 5.74 25.60 24.20
CA ALA A 166 6.58 26.81 24.19
C ALA A 166 6.50 27.61 22.88
N LYS A 167 6.24 26.94 21.75
CA LYS A 167 6.01 27.58 20.46
C LYS A 167 4.53 27.78 20.07
N GLY A 168 3.59 27.50 20.98
CA GLY A 168 2.14 27.64 20.73
C GLY A 168 1.52 26.59 19.80
N GLY A 169 2.16 25.42 19.63
CA GLY A 169 1.57 24.30 18.91
C GLY A 169 0.68 23.41 19.80
N LYS A 170 -0.03 22.47 19.18
CA LYS A 170 -1.08 21.67 19.85
C LYS A 170 -0.56 20.37 20.46
N VAL A 171 -1.01 20.04 21.68
CA VAL A 171 -0.72 18.78 22.37
C VAL A 171 -1.96 17.89 22.35
N ILE A 172 -1.85 16.74 21.70
CA ILE A 172 -2.90 15.72 21.60
C ILE A 172 -2.49 14.53 22.45
N PHE A 173 -3.43 14.02 23.25
CA PHE A 173 -3.22 12.86 24.10
C PHE A 173 -4.17 11.73 23.72
N ASP A 174 -3.61 10.66 23.14
CA ASP A 174 -4.29 9.36 23.11
C ASP A 174 -4.04 8.66 24.44
N ILE A 175 -5.10 8.32 25.17
CA ILE A 175 -4.92 7.66 26.46
C ILE A 175 -4.30 6.27 26.31
N ASP A 176 -4.48 5.57 25.18
CA ASP A 176 -3.75 4.34 24.77
C ASP A 176 -3.37 3.44 25.97
N TYR A 177 -4.37 3.00 26.75
CA TYR A 177 -4.11 2.28 28.00
C TYR A 177 -3.94 0.78 27.76
N ARG A 178 -2.82 0.22 28.19
CA ARG A 178 -2.50 -1.20 28.04
C ARG A 178 -1.97 -1.77 29.36
N PRO A 179 -2.81 -2.39 30.21
CA PRO A 179 -2.42 -2.93 31.52
C PRO A 179 -1.12 -3.76 31.52
N ASN A 180 -0.97 -4.68 30.56
CA ASN A 180 0.24 -5.48 30.37
C ASN A 180 1.51 -4.60 30.26
N LEU A 181 1.46 -3.51 29.48
CA LEU A 181 2.60 -2.61 29.24
C LEU A 181 2.90 -1.65 30.41
N TRP A 182 1.96 -1.54 31.36
CA TRP A 182 2.17 -0.90 32.66
C TRP A 182 2.64 -1.88 33.75
N GLY A 183 2.79 -3.18 33.43
CA GLY A 183 3.17 -4.24 34.38
C GLY A 183 2.03 -4.66 35.31
N LEU A 184 0.78 -4.55 34.86
CA LEU A 184 -0.43 -4.86 35.64
C LEU A 184 -1.13 -6.16 35.22
N ALA A 185 -0.64 -6.82 34.15
CA ALA A 185 -1.13 -8.10 33.65
C ALA A 185 0.02 -8.93 33.08
N GLY A 186 -0.12 -10.26 33.02
CA GLY A 186 0.91 -11.19 32.54
C GLY A 186 1.12 -11.15 31.02
N HIS A 187 2.02 -11.99 30.51
CA HIS A 187 2.43 -12.01 29.10
C HIS A 187 1.38 -12.51 28.10
N ALA A 188 0.40 -13.31 28.55
CA ALA A 188 -0.68 -13.80 27.68
C ALA A 188 -1.82 -12.77 27.57
N GLU A 189 -1.93 -11.90 28.56
CA GLU A 189 -2.97 -10.90 28.76
C GLU A 189 -2.70 -9.60 27.97
N GLY A 190 -2.01 -9.68 26.82
CA GLY A 190 -1.71 -8.51 25.98
C GLY A 190 -2.94 -7.87 25.33
N PHE A 191 -4.06 -8.59 25.27
CA PHE A 191 -5.35 -8.07 24.81
C PHE A 191 -6.15 -7.36 25.90
N GLU A 192 -5.80 -7.54 27.18
CA GLU A 192 -6.50 -6.93 28.31
C GLU A 192 -6.58 -5.40 28.15
N ARG A 193 -7.75 -4.84 28.41
CA ARG A 193 -8.08 -3.42 28.18
C ARG A 193 -8.16 -2.63 29.47
N TYR A 194 -8.54 -3.25 30.58
CA TYR A 194 -8.72 -2.51 31.83
C TYR A 194 -8.28 -3.27 33.07
N VAL A 195 -7.38 -2.64 33.82
CA VAL A 195 -7.06 -2.97 35.22
C VAL A 195 -6.97 -1.65 35.98
N LYS A 196 -7.76 -1.47 37.04
CA LYS A 196 -7.72 -0.23 37.84
C LYS A 196 -6.36 -0.10 38.54
N SER A 197 -5.76 1.09 38.52
CA SER A 197 -4.50 1.34 39.21
C SER A 197 -4.28 2.82 39.54
N ASP A 198 -4.34 3.15 40.83
CA ASP A 198 -4.14 4.53 41.32
C ASP A 198 -2.78 5.11 40.92
N ARG A 199 -1.75 4.27 40.77
CA ARG A 199 -0.42 4.65 40.25
C ARG A 199 -0.51 5.18 38.82
N VAL A 200 -1.28 4.50 37.95
CA VAL A 200 -1.47 4.92 36.56
C VAL A 200 -2.32 6.19 36.54
N SER A 201 -3.43 6.21 37.26
CA SER A 201 -4.32 7.37 37.35
C SER A 201 -3.61 8.63 37.85
N ALA A 202 -2.77 8.51 38.89
CA ALA A 202 -1.97 9.62 39.40
C ALA A 202 -0.97 10.13 38.35
N GLN A 203 -0.30 9.24 37.62
CA GLN A 203 0.63 9.62 36.56
C GLN A 203 -0.09 10.33 35.40
N LEU A 204 -1.18 9.73 34.87
CA LEU A 204 -1.90 10.29 33.71
C LEU A 204 -2.58 11.63 34.02
N LYS A 205 -3.08 11.83 35.25
CA LYS A 205 -3.62 13.14 35.71
C LYS A 205 -2.64 14.30 35.54
N THR A 206 -1.33 14.05 35.67
CA THR A 206 -0.31 15.11 35.50
C THR A 206 -0.13 15.59 34.06
N VAL A 207 -0.72 14.88 33.08
CA VAL A 207 -0.60 15.19 31.65
C VAL A 207 -1.80 16.00 31.15
N LEU A 208 -3.00 15.76 31.71
CA LEU A 208 -4.26 16.38 31.27
C LEU A 208 -4.22 17.93 31.16
N PRO A 209 -3.59 18.69 32.10
CA PRO A 209 -3.51 20.16 32.00
C PRO A 209 -2.61 20.67 30.87
N ASP A 210 -1.80 19.79 30.27
CA ASP A 210 -0.92 20.14 29.15
C ASP A 210 -1.55 19.92 27.77
N CYS A 211 -2.73 19.30 27.70
CA CYS A 211 -3.37 18.91 26.44
C CYS A 211 -4.33 19.97 25.86
N ASP A 212 -4.42 20.00 24.53
CA ASP A 212 -5.47 20.67 23.76
C ASP A 212 -6.57 19.70 23.29
N LEU A 213 -6.23 18.41 23.11
CA LEU A 213 -7.14 17.34 22.71
C LEU A 213 -6.86 16.09 23.54
N ILE A 214 -7.90 15.46 24.10
CA ILE A 214 -7.82 14.23 24.89
C ILE A 214 -8.80 13.21 24.28
N VAL A 215 -8.32 12.02 23.92
CA VAL A 215 -9.13 10.97 23.29
C VAL A 215 -8.99 9.65 24.05
N GLY A 216 -10.11 9.00 24.36
CA GLY A 216 -10.14 7.71 25.07
C GLY A 216 -11.46 6.96 24.90
N THR A 217 -11.44 5.65 25.08
CA THR A 217 -12.66 4.86 25.34
C THR A 217 -13.22 5.16 26.74
N GLU A 218 -14.40 4.61 27.04
CA GLU A 218 -15.04 4.65 28.36
C GLU A 218 -14.08 4.14 29.47
N GLU A 219 -13.33 3.05 29.24
CA GLU A 219 -12.32 2.53 30.17
C GLU A 219 -11.07 3.40 30.25
N GLU A 220 -10.64 3.97 29.13
CA GLU A 220 -9.47 4.84 29.04
C GLU A 220 -9.71 6.17 29.80
N ILE A 221 -10.89 6.79 29.72
CA ILE A 221 -11.19 7.98 30.52
C ILE A 221 -11.28 7.66 32.03
N MET A 222 -11.75 6.47 32.41
CA MET A 222 -11.78 6.04 33.81
C MET A 222 -10.36 5.88 34.38
N ILE A 223 -9.43 5.24 33.68
CA ILE A 223 -8.04 5.15 34.18
C ILE A 223 -7.32 6.51 34.16
N ALA A 224 -7.57 7.37 33.16
CA ALA A 224 -6.95 8.70 33.11
C ALA A 224 -7.43 9.64 34.23
N SER A 225 -8.67 9.47 34.68
CA SER A 225 -9.31 10.24 35.76
C SER A 225 -9.25 9.57 37.14
N GLY A 226 -8.96 8.27 37.20
CA GLY A 226 -9.10 7.46 38.42
C GLY A 226 -10.53 7.40 38.99
N ALA A 227 -11.55 7.79 38.21
CA ALA A 227 -12.96 7.66 38.59
C ALA A 227 -13.50 6.27 38.22
N ASP A 228 -14.63 5.90 38.82
CA ASP A 228 -15.27 4.59 38.65
C ASP A 228 -16.44 4.58 37.64
N ASP A 229 -16.76 5.74 37.04
CA ASP A 229 -17.78 5.88 36.00
C ASP A 229 -17.42 6.97 34.97
N CYS A 230 -18.00 6.90 33.77
CA CYS A 230 -17.71 7.81 32.66
C CYS A 230 -18.02 9.28 32.93
N LEU A 231 -19.11 9.60 33.63
CA LEU A 231 -19.54 10.98 33.83
C LEU A 231 -18.64 11.67 34.86
N SER A 232 -18.35 10.99 35.96
CA SER A 232 -17.35 11.42 36.96
C SER A 232 -15.96 11.52 36.35
N ALA A 233 -15.59 10.61 35.44
CA ALA A 233 -14.32 10.65 34.72
C ALA A 233 -14.21 11.91 33.84
N LEU A 234 -15.19 12.17 32.98
CA LEU A 234 -15.24 13.37 32.13
C LEU A 234 -15.21 14.66 32.95
N LYS A 235 -16.02 14.75 34.02
CA LYS A 235 -16.02 15.91 34.93
C LYS A 235 -14.66 16.11 35.62
N THR A 236 -14.00 15.04 36.02
CA THR A 236 -12.64 15.08 36.60
C THR A 236 -11.60 15.55 35.58
N ILE A 237 -11.66 15.07 34.33
CA ILE A 237 -10.75 15.51 33.26
C ILE A 237 -10.99 16.99 32.94
N ARG A 238 -12.25 17.43 32.81
CA ARG A 238 -12.61 18.83 32.56
C ARG A 238 -12.21 19.76 33.71
N ALA A 239 -12.23 19.31 34.96
CA ALA A 239 -11.73 20.08 36.10
C ALA A 239 -10.20 20.30 36.08
N LEU A 240 -9.46 19.49 35.31
CA LEU A 240 -8.01 19.56 35.17
C LEU A 240 -7.54 20.13 33.82
N SER A 241 -8.42 20.20 32.82
CA SER A 241 -8.06 20.52 31.43
C SER A 241 -9.16 21.26 30.68
N SER A 242 -8.75 22.26 29.88
CA SER A 242 -9.61 22.94 28.90
C SER A 242 -9.60 22.29 27.51
N ALA A 243 -8.99 21.11 27.36
CA ALA A 243 -8.93 20.39 26.09
C ALA A 243 -10.31 20.07 25.49
N THR A 244 -10.41 19.94 24.17
CA THR A 244 -11.51 19.17 23.56
C THR A 244 -11.38 17.72 24.04
N ILE A 245 -12.46 17.11 24.53
CA ILE A 245 -12.48 15.71 24.98
C ILE A 245 -13.29 14.88 23.98
N VAL A 246 -12.75 13.74 23.54
CA VAL A 246 -13.44 12.81 22.64
C VAL A 246 -13.58 11.44 23.30
N LEU A 247 -14.82 11.06 23.59
CA LEU A 247 -15.17 9.77 24.15
C LEU A 247 -15.52 8.80 23.02
N LYS A 248 -14.69 7.78 22.82
CA LYS A 248 -14.92 6.64 21.90
C LYS A 248 -15.89 5.66 22.59
N ARG A 249 -17.03 5.33 21.95
CA ARG A 249 -18.07 4.42 22.49
C ARG A 249 -18.26 3.16 21.60
N GLY A 250 -17.16 2.68 21.02
CA GLY A 250 -17.15 1.49 20.17
C GLY A 250 -18.12 1.61 18.99
N ALA A 251 -19.01 0.62 18.83
CA ALA A 251 -20.03 0.60 17.77
C ALA A 251 -21.06 1.75 17.86
N MET A 252 -21.20 2.41 19.01
CA MET A 252 -22.07 3.59 19.17
C MET A 252 -21.46 4.87 18.58
N GLY A 253 -20.20 4.83 18.12
CA GLY A 253 -19.49 5.98 17.58
C GLY A 253 -18.72 6.73 18.65
N CYS A 254 -18.90 8.05 18.73
CA CYS A 254 -18.19 8.90 19.71
C CYS A 254 -18.98 10.14 20.12
N ILE A 255 -18.52 10.81 21.17
CA ILE A 255 -19.06 12.09 21.63
C ILE A 255 -17.91 13.08 21.84
N VAL A 256 -18.05 14.30 21.31
CA VAL A 256 -17.04 15.38 21.39
C VAL A 256 -17.53 16.49 22.32
N TYR A 257 -16.71 16.85 23.31
CA TYR A 257 -16.99 17.89 24.30
C TYR A 257 -15.92 18.98 24.26
N ASP A 258 -16.25 20.15 23.70
CA ASP A 258 -15.37 21.33 23.69
C ASP A 258 -15.63 22.28 24.87
N GLY A 259 -16.73 22.06 25.61
CA GLY A 259 -17.18 22.90 26.72
C GLY A 259 -17.33 22.15 28.05
N PRO A 260 -18.11 22.69 28.99
CA PRO A 260 -18.50 22.01 30.23
C PRO A 260 -19.12 20.64 29.98
N ILE A 261 -18.96 19.73 30.94
CA ILE A 261 -19.62 18.41 30.93
C ILE A 261 -20.92 18.54 31.72
N GLY A 262 -22.04 18.24 31.07
CA GLY A 262 -23.38 18.29 31.66
C GLY A 262 -23.66 17.14 32.62
N ASP A 263 -24.94 16.86 32.85
CA ASP A 263 -25.39 15.68 33.60
C ASP A 263 -25.83 14.54 32.67
N ASP A 264 -26.04 14.82 31.38
CA ASP A 264 -26.17 13.81 30.33
C ASP A 264 -24.82 13.60 29.62
N LEU A 265 -24.54 12.37 29.19
CA LEU A 265 -23.40 12.07 28.33
C LEU A 265 -23.67 12.55 26.89
N GLU A 266 -24.93 12.63 26.47
CA GLU A 266 -25.30 13.01 25.09
C GLU A 266 -25.42 14.53 24.90
N ASP A 267 -25.09 15.33 25.93
CA ASP A 267 -24.97 16.80 25.86
C ASP A 267 -23.81 17.29 24.95
N GLY A 268 -22.92 16.40 24.50
CA GLY A 268 -21.83 16.70 23.56
C GLY A 268 -22.24 16.57 22.09
N VAL A 269 -21.30 16.83 21.17
CA VAL A 269 -21.52 16.57 19.73
C VAL A 269 -21.40 15.06 19.49
N VAL A 270 -22.54 14.38 19.32
CA VAL A 270 -22.60 12.95 19.00
C VAL A 270 -22.22 12.71 17.54
N GLY A 271 -21.20 11.88 17.33
CA GLY A 271 -20.90 11.30 16.03
C GLY A 271 -21.39 9.86 15.98
N GLU A 272 -22.30 9.56 15.06
CA GLU A 272 -22.88 8.22 14.88
C GLU A 272 -21.85 7.19 14.40
N GLY A 273 -21.91 5.98 14.95
CA GLY A 273 -21.16 4.83 14.46
C GLY A 273 -21.70 4.27 13.14
N PHE A 274 -20.89 3.49 12.42
CA PHE A 274 -21.31 2.83 11.18
C PHE A 274 -21.66 1.35 11.45
N PRO A 275 -22.77 0.82 10.92
CA PRO A 275 -23.19 -0.57 11.13
C PRO A 275 -22.31 -1.52 10.30
N ILE A 276 -21.24 -2.03 10.89
CA ILE A 276 -20.17 -2.79 10.21
C ILE A 276 -19.92 -4.13 10.92
N GLU A 277 -19.62 -5.17 10.14
CA GLU A 277 -19.22 -6.51 10.62
C GLU A 277 -17.81 -6.42 11.20
N ILE A 278 -17.65 -6.72 12.50
CA ILE A 278 -16.36 -6.76 13.18
C ILE A 278 -15.59 -8.01 12.74
N TYR A 279 -14.34 -7.81 12.32
CA TYR A 279 -13.41 -8.86 11.92
C TYR A 279 -12.12 -8.84 12.75
N ASN A 280 -11.59 -7.66 13.08
CA ASN A 280 -10.54 -7.48 14.07
C ASN A 280 -10.66 -6.12 14.78
N VAL A 281 -10.80 -6.07 16.11
CA VAL A 281 -10.96 -4.79 16.83
C VAL A 281 -9.67 -3.95 16.96
N LEU A 282 -8.53 -4.49 16.55
CA LEU A 282 -7.23 -3.85 16.74
C LEU A 282 -7.00 -2.67 15.79
N GLY A 283 -6.34 -1.63 16.28
CA GLY A 283 -6.06 -0.41 15.52
C GLY A 283 -7.28 0.46 15.24
N ALA A 284 -8.49 0.09 15.67
CA ALA A 284 -9.69 0.91 15.52
C ALA A 284 -9.54 2.30 16.18
N GLY A 285 -8.94 2.36 17.37
CA GLY A 285 -8.65 3.61 18.06
C GLY A 285 -7.62 4.50 17.33
N ASP A 286 -6.57 3.89 16.76
CA ASP A 286 -5.53 4.59 16.02
C ASP A 286 -6.07 5.14 14.67
N ALA A 287 -6.94 4.37 14.01
CA ALA A 287 -7.66 4.79 12.80
C ALA A 287 -8.66 5.91 13.11
N PHE A 288 -9.42 5.77 14.20
CA PHE A 288 -10.32 6.80 14.72
C PHE A 288 -9.57 8.11 14.98
N MET A 289 -8.46 8.05 15.71
CA MET A 289 -7.60 9.21 15.98
C MET A 289 -7.12 9.84 14.66
N SER A 290 -6.73 9.04 13.68
CA SER A 290 -6.31 9.53 12.36
C SER A 290 -7.42 10.30 11.63
N GLY A 291 -8.64 9.75 11.61
CA GLY A 291 -9.82 10.40 11.03
C GLY A 291 -10.21 11.69 11.77
N PHE A 292 -10.17 11.67 13.10
CA PHE A 292 -10.46 12.85 13.92
C PHE A 292 -9.45 13.96 13.68
N LEU A 293 -8.16 13.64 13.69
CA LEU A 293 -7.09 14.61 13.45
C LEU A 293 -7.15 15.20 12.05
N ARG A 294 -7.58 14.44 11.03
CA ARG A 294 -7.80 14.98 9.68
C ARG A 294 -8.84 16.10 9.68
N GLY A 295 -9.94 15.96 10.39
CA GLY A 295 -10.95 17.02 10.54
C GLY A 295 -10.46 18.16 11.43
N TRP A 296 -10.04 17.83 12.66
CA TRP A 296 -9.70 18.80 13.71
C TRP A 296 -8.48 19.68 13.37
N LEU A 297 -7.40 19.11 12.80
CA LEU A 297 -6.25 19.89 12.30
C LEU A 297 -6.54 20.56 10.94
N GLY A 298 -7.55 20.09 10.21
CA GLY A 298 -8.06 20.71 8.98
C GLY A 298 -8.92 21.95 9.22
N GLY A 299 -9.49 22.09 10.42
CA GLY A 299 -10.43 23.17 10.77
C GLY A 299 -11.89 22.85 10.44
N GLU A 300 -12.22 21.57 10.21
CA GLU A 300 -13.60 21.11 10.05
C GLU A 300 -14.36 21.19 11.38
N ASP A 301 -15.69 21.17 11.32
CA ASP A 301 -16.51 21.09 12.54
C ASP A 301 -16.39 19.73 13.25
N HIS A 302 -16.79 19.70 14.53
CA HIS A 302 -16.66 18.51 15.35
C HIS A 302 -17.52 17.33 14.87
N ALA A 303 -18.66 17.60 14.22
CA ALA A 303 -19.50 16.57 13.65
C ALA A 303 -18.79 15.87 12.48
N THR A 304 -18.22 16.65 11.55
CA THR A 304 -17.44 16.17 10.41
C THR A 304 -16.20 15.40 10.85
N ALA A 305 -15.44 15.94 11.82
CA ALA A 305 -14.29 15.26 12.41
C ALA A 305 -14.69 13.92 13.08
N ALA A 306 -15.82 13.89 13.80
CA ALA A 306 -16.36 12.68 14.41
C ALA A 306 -16.84 11.65 13.36
N THR A 307 -17.50 12.07 12.29
CA THR A 307 -17.90 11.20 11.17
C THR A 307 -16.68 10.56 10.51
N TRP A 308 -15.62 11.32 10.22
CA TRP A 308 -14.39 10.79 9.64
C TRP A 308 -13.68 9.84 10.60
N ALA A 309 -13.63 10.16 11.90
CA ALA A 309 -13.08 9.30 12.93
C ALA A 309 -13.81 7.95 13.03
N ASN A 310 -15.15 7.98 13.14
CA ASN A 310 -15.99 6.77 13.20
C ASN A 310 -15.86 5.93 11.94
N ALA A 311 -15.81 6.55 10.75
CA ALA A 311 -15.63 5.84 9.49
C ALA A 311 -14.25 5.16 9.40
N CYS A 312 -13.17 5.84 9.78
CA CYS A 312 -11.83 5.23 9.82
C CYS A 312 -11.76 4.07 10.83
N GLY A 313 -12.38 4.20 12.01
CA GLY A 313 -12.52 3.11 12.96
C GLY A 313 -13.30 1.92 12.40
N ALA A 314 -14.41 2.18 11.69
CA ALA A 314 -15.22 1.19 10.99
C ALA A 314 -14.45 0.44 9.89
N PHE A 315 -13.60 1.14 9.12
CA PHE A 315 -12.70 0.52 8.15
C PHE A 315 -11.70 -0.45 8.82
N ALA A 316 -11.04 0.00 9.89
CA ALA A 316 -10.08 -0.82 10.62
C ALA A 316 -10.74 -2.09 11.18
N VAL A 317 -11.93 -2.00 11.80
CA VAL A 317 -12.57 -3.19 12.38
C VAL A 317 -13.07 -4.20 11.35
N SER A 318 -13.33 -3.78 10.11
CA SER A 318 -13.87 -4.66 9.08
C SER A 318 -12.82 -5.46 8.31
N ARG A 319 -11.53 -5.18 8.55
CA ARG A 319 -10.37 -5.83 7.91
C ARG A 319 -9.46 -6.48 8.97
N LEU A 320 -8.31 -7.06 8.57
CA LEU A 320 -7.48 -7.92 9.44
C LEU A 320 -6.33 -7.17 10.12
N LEU A 321 -5.65 -6.30 9.39
CA LEU A 321 -4.46 -5.56 9.79
C LEU A 321 -4.85 -4.17 10.31
N CYS A 322 -3.92 -3.50 10.97
CA CYS A 322 -4.10 -2.11 11.41
C CYS A 322 -3.73 -1.12 10.27
N ALA A 323 -2.63 -0.38 10.43
CA ALA A 323 -2.22 0.69 9.53
C ALA A 323 -2.29 0.39 8.01
N PRO A 324 -1.89 -0.79 7.51
CA PRO A 324 -1.95 -1.10 6.08
C PRO A 324 -3.35 -1.12 5.48
N GLU A 325 -4.40 -1.19 6.30
CA GLU A 325 -5.79 -1.38 5.87
C GLU A 325 -6.71 -0.19 6.22
N TYR A 326 -6.15 0.87 6.81
CA TYR A 326 -6.83 2.16 7.00
C TYR A 326 -7.14 2.83 5.66
N PRO A 327 -8.25 3.57 5.54
CA PRO A 327 -8.67 4.13 4.27
C PRO A 327 -7.75 5.28 3.86
N THR A 328 -7.53 5.41 2.55
CA THR A 328 -7.06 6.68 1.96
C THR A 328 -8.18 7.72 1.99
N PHE A 329 -7.86 9.00 1.80
CA PHE A 329 -8.90 10.03 1.78
C PHE A 329 -9.91 9.79 0.63
N GLU A 330 -9.45 9.32 -0.53
CA GLU A 330 -10.29 8.94 -1.67
C GLU A 330 -11.24 7.79 -1.33
N GLU A 331 -10.76 6.77 -0.62
CA GLU A 331 -11.57 5.62 -0.17
C GLU A 331 -12.60 6.03 0.87
N LEU A 332 -12.19 6.85 1.85
CA LEU A 332 -13.09 7.41 2.87
C LEU A 332 -14.20 8.25 2.24
N GLN A 333 -13.86 9.18 1.34
CA GLN A 333 -14.84 10.03 0.66
C GLN A 333 -15.76 9.21 -0.26
N PHE A 334 -15.26 8.16 -0.91
CA PHE A 334 -16.11 7.24 -1.67
C PHE A 334 -17.12 6.52 -0.76
N PHE A 335 -16.68 5.97 0.37
CA PHE A 335 -17.55 5.29 1.33
C PHE A 335 -18.61 6.23 1.92
N LEU A 336 -18.23 7.43 2.38
CA LEU A 336 -19.17 8.40 2.95
C LEU A 336 -20.21 8.88 1.93
N LYS A 337 -19.84 8.98 0.64
CA LYS A 337 -20.74 9.43 -0.43
C LYS A 337 -21.69 8.33 -0.93
N ASN A 338 -21.24 7.08 -1.02
CA ASN A 338 -21.97 6.00 -1.71
C ASN A 338 -22.47 4.90 -0.76
N GLY A 339 -21.97 4.87 0.49
CA GLY A 339 -22.16 3.77 1.42
C GLY A 339 -21.44 2.49 0.99
N SER A 340 -21.84 1.38 1.60
CA SER A 340 -21.47 0.01 1.23
C SER A 340 -22.74 -0.85 1.21
N LYS A 341 -22.82 -1.82 0.32
CA LYS A 341 -23.90 -2.85 0.36
C LYS A 341 -23.59 -3.98 1.35
N HIS A 342 -22.38 -4.00 1.90
CA HIS A 342 -21.89 -5.02 2.80
C HIS A 342 -21.51 -4.40 4.15
N LEU A 343 -22.03 -4.97 5.24
CA LEU A 343 -21.55 -4.65 6.59
C LEU A 343 -20.06 -5.06 6.74
N ALA A 344 -19.62 -6.10 6.04
CA ALA A 344 -18.21 -6.44 5.89
C ALA A 344 -17.59 -5.65 4.73
N LEU A 345 -16.96 -4.50 5.02
CA LEU A 345 -16.33 -3.65 4.01
C LEU A 345 -15.25 -4.39 3.20
N ARG A 346 -14.57 -5.38 3.81
CA ARG A 346 -13.62 -6.28 3.11
C ARG A 346 -14.25 -7.16 2.00
N LYS A 347 -15.58 -7.15 1.84
CA LYS A 347 -16.32 -7.87 0.79
C LYS A 347 -16.85 -6.93 -0.32
N ASP A 348 -16.75 -5.60 -0.16
CA ASP A 348 -17.20 -4.64 -1.19
C ASP A 348 -16.13 -4.44 -2.27
N GLU A 349 -16.38 -4.90 -3.49
CA GLU A 349 -15.39 -4.84 -4.58
C GLU A 349 -14.97 -3.41 -4.96
N ALA A 350 -15.88 -2.43 -4.86
CA ALA A 350 -15.57 -1.05 -5.24
C ALA A 350 -14.64 -0.40 -4.22
N ILE A 351 -14.96 -0.53 -2.93
CA ILE A 351 -14.13 0.00 -1.83
C ILE A 351 -12.74 -0.65 -1.84
N ASN A 352 -12.65 -1.98 -1.95
CA ASN A 352 -11.36 -2.66 -1.93
C ASN A 352 -10.53 -2.44 -3.20
N HIS A 353 -11.15 -2.13 -4.35
CA HIS A 353 -10.41 -1.66 -5.54
C HIS A 353 -9.77 -0.30 -5.31
N ILE A 354 -10.49 0.67 -4.73
CA ILE A 354 -9.94 1.99 -4.40
C ILE A 354 -8.80 1.84 -3.39
N HIS A 355 -9.01 1.03 -2.35
CA HIS A 355 -7.97 0.70 -1.36
C HIS A 355 -6.69 0.21 -2.04
N TRP A 356 -6.80 -0.86 -2.84
CA TRP A 356 -5.67 -1.42 -3.58
C TRP A 356 -4.99 -0.37 -4.47
N ALA A 357 -5.78 0.36 -5.25
CA ALA A 357 -5.25 1.24 -6.28
C ALA A 357 -4.57 2.51 -5.72
N THR A 358 -4.97 2.94 -4.51
CA THR A 358 -4.43 4.11 -3.80
C THR A 358 -3.33 3.74 -2.78
N THR A 359 -3.11 2.47 -2.47
CA THR A 359 -2.06 1.99 -1.54
C THR A 359 -0.94 1.17 -2.23
N ARG A 360 -0.83 1.26 -3.55
CA ARG A 360 0.19 0.52 -4.33
C ARG A 360 1.63 0.88 -3.89
N ARG A 361 2.52 -0.11 -3.89
CA ARG A 361 3.88 -0.03 -3.29
C ARG A 361 4.85 0.99 -3.92
N ARG A 362 4.62 1.42 -5.17
CA ARG A 362 5.48 2.30 -5.97
C ARG A 362 4.62 3.14 -6.91
N ASP A 363 4.98 4.38 -7.20
CA ASP A 363 4.45 5.06 -8.39
C ASP A 363 5.27 4.66 -9.62
N ILE A 364 4.62 4.59 -10.79
CA ILE A 364 5.21 4.18 -12.06
C ILE A 364 4.64 5.08 -13.18
N PRO A 365 5.14 6.33 -13.32
CA PRO A 365 4.57 7.33 -14.24
C PRO A 365 4.94 7.09 -15.72
N SER A 366 5.86 6.16 -16.01
CA SER A 366 6.30 5.74 -17.34
C SER A 366 6.82 4.30 -17.26
N MET A 367 6.71 3.51 -18.33
CA MET A 367 7.20 2.12 -18.35
C MET A 367 7.75 1.70 -19.72
N MET A 368 9.07 1.70 -19.87
CA MET A 368 9.79 1.20 -21.04
C MET A 368 10.39 -0.15 -20.68
N ALA A 369 9.79 -1.23 -21.18
CA ALA A 369 10.13 -2.59 -20.78
C ALA A 369 10.68 -3.45 -21.93
N LEU A 370 11.81 -4.12 -21.66
CA LEU A 370 12.36 -5.15 -22.54
C LEU A 370 11.65 -6.48 -22.24
N ALA A 371 10.89 -6.99 -23.21
CA ALA A 371 10.06 -8.18 -23.04
C ALA A 371 10.79 -9.46 -23.50
N CYS A 372 11.46 -10.14 -22.56
CA CYS A 372 12.14 -11.40 -22.79
C CYS A 372 11.34 -12.62 -22.27
N ASP A 373 10.02 -12.50 -22.13
CA ASP A 373 9.08 -13.56 -21.67
C ASP A 373 8.67 -14.58 -22.75
N HIS A 374 9.32 -14.48 -23.91
CA HIS A 374 9.10 -15.34 -25.07
C HIS A 374 9.72 -16.72 -24.80
N ARG A 375 8.91 -17.77 -24.99
CA ARG A 375 9.27 -19.17 -24.77
C ARG A 375 9.43 -19.89 -26.12
N ILE A 376 8.33 -20.14 -26.82
CA ILE A 376 8.30 -20.81 -28.14
C ILE A 376 9.32 -20.20 -29.11
N GLN A 377 9.39 -18.88 -29.25
CA GLN A 377 10.28 -18.26 -30.24
C GLN A 377 11.77 -18.45 -29.92
N LEU A 378 12.17 -18.47 -28.65
CA LEU A 378 13.56 -18.76 -28.28
C LEU A 378 13.87 -20.26 -28.38
N GLU A 379 12.89 -21.12 -28.13
CA GLU A 379 12.99 -22.57 -28.36
C GLU A 379 13.16 -22.88 -29.86
N ASP A 380 12.37 -22.25 -30.73
CA ASP A 380 12.48 -22.35 -32.19
C ASP A 380 13.85 -21.85 -32.69
N VAL A 381 14.36 -20.74 -32.16
CA VAL A 381 15.70 -20.23 -32.50
C VAL A 381 16.80 -21.18 -32.03
N ALA A 382 16.72 -21.71 -30.82
CA ALA A 382 17.70 -22.69 -30.31
C ALA A 382 17.70 -23.97 -31.17
N VAL A 383 16.53 -24.48 -31.55
CA VAL A 383 16.38 -25.64 -32.45
C VAL A 383 16.98 -25.36 -33.83
N LYS A 384 16.69 -24.20 -34.44
CA LYS A 384 17.27 -23.80 -35.73
C LYS A 384 18.80 -23.65 -35.68
N ALA A 385 19.32 -23.16 -34.55
CA ALA A 385 20.75 -23.00 -34.32
C ALA A 385 21.48 -24.31 -33.97
N GLY A 386 20.75 -25.39 -33.68
CA GLY A 386 21.33 -26.63 -33.12
C GLY A 386 21.90 -26.46 -31.71
N ALA A 387 21.44 -25.44 -30.97
CA ALA A 387 21.91 -25.10 -29.64
C ALA A 387 21.17 -25.91 -28.55
N ASP A 388 21.86 -26.18 -27.44
CA ASP A 388 21.23 -26.74 -26.23
C ASP A 388 20.16 -25.74 -25.70
N PRO A 389 18.88 -26.15 -25.56
CA PRO A 389 17.83 -25.31 -24.99
C PRO A 389 18.16 -24.73 -23.60
N ALA A 390 19.08 -25.34 -22.83
CA ALA A 390 19.54 -24.78 -21.56
C ALA A 390 20.17 -23.37 -21.73
N ARG A 391 20.81 -23.09 -22.87
CA ARG A 391 21.44 -21.78 -23.18
C ARG A 391 20.42 -20.63 -23.30
N ILE A 392 19.13 -20.92 -23.43
CA ILE A 392 18.06 -19.91 -23.40
C ILE A 392 18.06 -19.16 -22.06
N ARG A 393 18.45 -19.83 -20.96
CA ARG A 393 18.56 -19.23 -19.62
C ARG A 393 19.65 -18.17 -19.58
N ASP A 394 20.83 -18.52 -20.10
CA ASP A 394 21.99 -17.62 -20.17
C ASP A 394 21.70 -16.42 -21.08
N PHE A 395 21.06 -16.64 -22.24
CA PHE A 395 20.64 -15.56 -23.13
C PHE A 395 19.69 -14.57 -22.43
N LYS A 396 18.77 -15.04 -21.59
CA LYS A 396 17.87 -14.17 -20.80
C LYS A 396 18.64 -13.35 -19.76
N VAL A 397 19.75 -13.86 -19.20
CA VAL A 397 20.66 -13.06 -18.35
C VAL A 397 21.34 -11.95 -19.16
N LEU A 398 21.74 -12.20 -20.41
CA LEU A 398 22.28 -11.16 -21.30
C LEU A 398 21.24 -10.09 -21.63
N ALA A 399 19.98 -10.47 -21.86
CA ALA A 399 18.88 -9.53 -22.09
C ALA A 399 18.65 -8.61 -20.87
N VAL A 400 18.81 -9.11 -19.64
CA VAL A 400 18.76 -8.28 -18.42
C VAL A 400 19.92 -7.29 -18.36
N LYS A 401 21.15 -7.74 -18.64
CA LYS A 401 22.32 -6.85 -18.70
C LYS A 401 22.16 -5.74 -19.74
N ALA A 402 21.59 -6.06 -20.91
CA ALA A 402 21.28 -5.09 -21.95
C ALA A 402 20.24 -4.06 -21.47
N ALA A 403 19.13 -4.51 -20.86
CA ALA A 403 18.13 -3.62 -20.29
C ALA A 403 18.69 -2.74 -19.17
N ALA A 404 19.56 -3.28 -18.31
CA ALA A 404 20.20 -2.55 -17.21
C ALA A 404 21.17 -1.47 -17.71
N LYS A 405 21.92 -1.77 -18.78
CA LYS A 405 22.83 -0.82 -19.45
C LYS A 405 22.06 0.39 -19.99
N VAL A 406 20.89 0.18 -20.62
CA VAL A 406 20.03 1.26 -21.13
C VAL A 406 19.30 1.99 -20.01
N ALA A 407 18.84 1.28 -18.98
CA ALA A 407 18.22 1.92 -17.81
C ALA A 407 19.22 2.85 -17.09
N ALA A 408 20.48 2.45 -16.96
CA ALA A 408 21.55 3.22 -16.31
C ALA A 408 21.20 3.72 -14.89
N GLY A 409 20.36 2.96 -14.17
CA GLY A 409 19.86 3.31 -12.83
C GLY A 409 18.67 4.29 -12.80
N ARG A 410 18.10 4.64 -13.96
CA ARG A 410 16.96 5.55 -14.08
C ARG A 410 15.63 4.83 -13.85
N ASP A 411 14.66 5.54 -13.29
CA ASP A 411 13.29 5.10 -13.13
C ASP A 411 12.56 4.92 -14.48
N GLY A 412 11.43 4.21 -14.44
CA GLY A 412 10.57 4.01 -15.61
C GLY A 412 11.03 2.94 -16.59
N TYR A 413 12.05 2.15 -16.21
CA TYR A 413 12.51 0.96 -16.93
C TYR A 413 12.09 -0.32 -16.21
N GLY A 414 11.77 -1.36 -16.98
CA GLY A 414 11.37 -2.67 -16.45
C GLY A 414 11.57 -3.80 -17.46
N MET A 415 11.05 -4.99 -17.15
CA MET A 415 11.17 -6.16 -18.02
C MET A 415 9.95 -7.07 -17.98
N LEU A 416 9.78 -7.90 -19.01
CA LEU A 416 8.98 -9.14 -18.92
C LEU A 416 9.93 -10.34 -18.95
N ILE A 417 9.80 -11.27 -18.00
CA ILE A 417 10.63 -12.48 -17.89
C ILE A 417 9.74 -13.68 -17.48
N ASP A 418 9.86 -14.81 -18.18
CA ASP A 418 9.10 -16.03 -17.87
C ASP A 418 9.76 -16.93 -16.81
N GLU A 419 8.95 -17.82 -16.24
CA GLU A 419 9.36 -18.73 -15.17
C GLU A 419 10.05 -20.01 -15.69
N LYS A 420 9.77 -20.44 -16.92
CA LYS A 420 10.31 -21.68 -17.54
C LYS A 420 11.82 -21.61 -17.75
N HIS A 421 12.29 -20.46 -18.23
CA HIS A 421 13.68 -20.21 -18.63
C HIS A 421 14.31 -18.99 -17.97
N GLY A 422 13.54 -18.12 -17.31
CA GLY A 422 14.02 -16.83 -16.82
C GLY A 422 14.46 -16.78 -15.37
N ARG A 423 14.62 -17.91 -14.66
CA ARG A 423 14.98 -17.94 -13.23
C ARG A 423 16.29 -17.21 -12.94
N GLU A 424 17.35 -17.56 -13.66
CA GLU A 424 18.67 -16.94 -13.53
C GLU A 424 18.63 -15.45 -13.93
N ALA A 425 17.81 -15.11 -14.93
CA ALA A 425 17.56 -13.73 -15.34
C ALA A 425 16.83 -12.91 -14.27
N MET A 426 15.90 -13.50 -13.50
CA MET A 426 15.28 -12.85 -12.34
C MET A 426 16.28 -12.60 -11.20
N PHE A 427 17.27 -13.49 -10.99
CA PHE A 427 18.34 -13.25 -10.03
C PHE A 427 19.30 -12.15 -10.48
N GLU A 428 19.58 -12.03 -11.78
CA GLU A 428 20.32 -10.89 -12.32
C GLU A 428 19.50 -9.59 -12.21
N PHE A 429 18.20 -9.63 -12.54
CA PHE A 429 17.30 -8.47 -12.44
C PHE A 429 17.30 -7.86 -11.04
N ALA A 430 17.28 -8.69 -9.99
CA ALA A 430 17.31 -8.26 -8.59
C ALA A 430 18.61 -7.56 -8.16
N ARG A 431 19.66 -7.53 -9.00
CA ARG A 431 20.90 -6.77 -8.77
C ARG A 431 20.84 -5.34 -9.27
N HIS A 432 19.83 -5.00 -10.08
CA HIS A 432 19.68 -3.71 -10.75
C HIS A 432 18.44 -2.98 -10.21
N PRO A 433 18.46 -1.63 -10.11
CA PRO A 433 17.36 -0.85 -9.52
C PRO A 433 16.20 -0.64 -10.52
N PHE A 434 15.69 -1.71 -11.13
CA PHE A 434 14.55 -1.62 -12.04
C PHE A 434 13.25 -1.26 -11.30
N ALA A 435 12.40 -0.49 -11.97
CA ALA A 435 11.12 -0.06 -11.41
C ALA A 435 10.09 -1.20 -11.34
N TRP A 436 10.13 -2.15 -12.28
CA TRP A 436 9.04 -3.12 -12.50
C TRP A 436 9.49 -4.40 -13.23
N LEU A 437 8.91 -5.54 -12.83
CA LEU A 437 9.04 -6.83 -13.50
C LEU A 437 7.66 -7.45 -13.70
N GLY A 438 7.31 -7.79 -14.94
CA GLY A 438 6.14 -8.63 -15.24
C GLY A 438 6.53 -10.07 -15.54
N ARG A 439 5.72 -11.03 -15.08
CA ARG A 439 5.89 -12.47 -15.32
C ARG A 439 4.64 -13.06 -15.99
N PRO A 440 4.74 -13.71 -17.15
CA PRO A 440 3.60 -14.36 -17.79
C PRO A 440 3.07 -15.53 -16.95
N VAL A 441 1.75 -15.68 -16.88
CA VAL A 441 1.08 -16.88 -16.36
C VAL A 441 0.43 -17.71 -17.45
N GLU A 442 0.16 -17.13 -18.63
CA GLU A 442 -0.47 -17.85 -19.73
C GLU A 442 0.43 -18.91 -20.35
N LEU A 443 -0.20 -20.01 -20.79
CA LEU A 443 0.37 -20.97 -21.72
C LEU A 443 0.46 -20.29 -23.10
N PRO A 444 1.65 -20.18 -23.71
CA PRO A 444 1.83 -19.54 -25.01
C PRO A 444 0.89 -20.09 -26.08
N GLY A 445 0.20 -19.19 -26.80
CA GLY A 445 -0.71 -19.58 -27.90
C GLY A 445 -2.06 -20.15 -27.46
N SER A 446 -2.35 -20.28 -26.16
CA SER A 446 -3.60 -20.89 -25.69
C SER A 446 -4.84 -20.06 -26.02
N ARG A 447 -5.83 -20.71 -26.65
CA ARG A 447 -7.15 -20.17 -26.98
C ARG A 447 -8.16 -21.31 -27.05
N PRO A 448 -9.06 -21.51 -26.06
CA PRO A 448 -9.28 -20.68 -24.87
C PRO A 448 -8.05 -20.56 -23.97
N LEU A 449 -8.01 -19.47 -23.18
CA LEU A 449 -6.92 -19.16 -22.26
C LEU A 449 -6.62 -20.31 -21.28
N ARG A 450 -5.35 -20.68 -21.15
CA ARG A 450 -4.83 -21.63 -20.16
C ARG A 450 -3.62 -21.03 -19.47
N PHE A 451 -3.35 -21.46 -18.24
CA PHE A 451 -2.10 -21.12 -17.55
C PHE A 451 -1.04 -22.20 -17.78
N GLU A 452 0.25 -21.85 -17.78
CA GLU A 452 1.33 -22.77 -18.18
C GLU A 452 1.62 -23.86 -17.14
N PHE A 453 1.69 -23.51 -15.85
CA PHE A 453 2.19 -24.41 -14.80
C PHE A 453 1.08 -25.01 -13.93
N SER A 454 0.19 -24.18 -13.40
CA SER A 454 -0.93 -24.58 -12.55
C SER A 454 -2.22 -23.91 -13.00
N GLN A 455 -3.34 -24.62 -12.92
CA GLN A 455 -4.66 -23.99 -13.06
C GLN A 455 -5.17 -23.40 -11.73
N ASP A 456 -4.65 -23.88 -10.59
CA ASP A 456 -4.71 -23.17 -9.31
C ASP A 456 -3.59 -22.11 -9.28
N ILE A 457 -3.96 -20.91 -9.71
CA ILE A 457 -3.02 -19.79 -9.81
C ILE A 457 -2.79 -19.09 -8.46
N GLY A 458 -3.71 -19.22 -7.50
CA GLY A 458 -3.60 -18.56 -6.19
C GLY A 458 -2.44 -19.11 -5.38
N SER A 459 -2.26 -20.43 -5.38
CA SER A 459 -1.13 -21.09 -4.72
C SER A 459 0.20 -20.70 -5.35
N GLN A 460 0.32 -20.74 -6.69
CA GLN A 460 1.56 -20.36 -7.40
C GLN A 460 1.98 -18.91 -7.12
N LEU A 461 1.02 -17.97 -7.15
CA LEU A 461 1.31 -16.55 -6.95
C LEU A 461 1.76 -16.21 -5.51
N THR A 462 1.49 -17.08 -4.54
CA THR A 462 1.88 -16.86 -3.14
C THR A 462 3.40 -16.89 -2.95
N GLU A 463 4.12 -17.69 -3.76
CA GLU A 463 5.59 -17.79 -3.74
C GLU A 463 6.31 -16.61 -4.41
N TRP A 464 5.60 -15.80 -5.20
CA TRP A 464 6.22 -14.72 -5.97
C TRP A 464 6.55 -13.51 -5.09
N PRO A 465 7.67 -12.79 -5.30
CA PRO A 465 7.91 -11.52 -4.62
C PRO A 465 6.76 -10.53 -4.80
N VAL A 466 6.46 -9.76 -3.75
CA VAL A 466 5.26 -8.90 -3.65
C VAL A 466 5.26 -7.68 -4.57
N ASP A 467 6.37 -7.40 -5.25
CA ASP A 467 6.55 -6.33 -6.22
C ASP A 467 6.69 -6.85 -7.67
N HIS A 468 6.57 -8.17 -7.90
CA HIS A 468 6.46 -8.73 -9.24
C HIS A 468 5.01 -8.62 -9.72
N CYS A 469 4.84 -8.11 -10.94
CA CYS A 469 3.55 -8.01 -11.62
C CYS A 469 3.23 -9.30 -12.38
N ILE A 470 1.96 -9.70 -12.31
CA ILE A 470 1.38 -10.78 -13.10
C ILE A 470 1.10 -10.24 -14.50
N LYS A 471 1.59 -10.90 -15.53
CA LYS A 471 1.21 -10.64 -16.93
C LYS A 471 0.37 -11.80 -17.43
N CYS A 472 -0.73 -11.52 -18.12
CA CYS A 472 -1.54 -12.55 -18.77
C CYS A 472 -1.98 -12.10 -20.16
N LEU A 473 -1.54 -12.82 -21.20
CA LEU A 473 -1.97 -12.61 -22.58
C LEU A 473 -3.20 -13.44 -22.91
N CYS A 474 -4.25 -12.79 -23.42
CA CYS A 474 -5.49 -13.41 -23.88
C CYS A 474 -5.82 -13.03 -25.33
N PHE A 475 -6.12 -14.03 -26.15
CA PHE A 475 -6.53 -13.87 -27.56
C PHE A 475 -8.04 -13.60 -27.65
N TYR A 476 -8.43 -12.40 -27.21
CA TYR A 476 -9.81 -11.99 -27.01
C TYR A 476 -10.28 -11.03 -28.11
N HIS A 477 -11.33 -11.39 -28.84
CA HIS A 477 -12.02 -10.50 -29.78
C HIS A 477 -13.49 -10.33 -29.35
N PRO A 478 -14.08 -9.12 -29.34
CA PRO A 478 -15.45 -8.91 -28.88
C PRO A 478 -16.50 -9.60 -29.77
N ASP A 479 -16.16 -9.90 -31.03
CA ASP A 479 -17.01 -10.66 -31.96
C ASP A 479 -16.74 -12.18 -31.95
N ASP A 480 -16.01 -12.69 -30.96
CA ASP A 480 -15.80 -14.13 -30.77
C ASP A 480 -17.10 -14.88 -30.41
N PRO A 481 -17.19 -16.20 -30.70
CA PRO A 481 -18.31 -17.04 -30.27
C PRO A 481 -18.55 -16.94 -28.76
N ALA A 482 -19.82 -16.79 -28.34
CA ALA A 482 -20.18 -16.50 -26.96
C ALA A 482 -19.55 -17.45 -25.93
N ALA A 483 -19.53 -18.76 -26.20
CA ALA A 483 -18.92 -19.76 -25.32
C ALA A 483 -17.40 -19.55 -25.14
N LEU A 484 -16.68 -19.13 -26.20
CA LEU A 484 -15.25 -18.81 -26.11
C LEU A 484 -15.02 -17.52 -25.31
N LYS A 485 -15.88 -16.50 -25.48
CA LYS A 485 -15.80 -15.26 -24.69
C LYS A 485 -16.04 -15.55 -23.22
N GLU A 486 -17.10 -16.28 -22.89
CA GLU A 486 -17.45 -16.66 -21.52
C GLU A 486 -16.31 -17.43 -20.84
N GLU A 487 -15.73 -18.42 -21.51
CA GLU A 487 -14.62 -19.21 -20.93
C GLU A 487 -13.35 -18.35 -20.68
N GLN A 488 -13.01 -17.46 -21.62
CA GLN A 488 -11.87 -16.54 -21.44
C GLN A 488 -12.14 -15.49 -20.35
N GLN A 489 -13.36 -14.95 -20.29
CA GLN A 489 -13.83 -14.00 -19.27
C GLN A 489 -13.76 -14.61 -17.86
N GLN A 490 -14.29 -15.81 -17.66
CA GLN A 490 -14.23 -16.53 -16.39
C GLN A 490 -12.77 -16.77 -15.95
N LYS A 491 -11.89 -17.14 -16.89
CA LYS A 491 -10.46 -17.37 -16.61
C LYS A 491 -9.71 -16.09 -16.23
N LEU A 492 -10.02 -14.96 -16.87
CA LEU A 492 -9.47 -13.64 -16.52
C LEU A 492 -10.02 -13.11 -15.19
N ARG A 493 -11.31 -13.31 -14.90
CA ARG A 493 -11.93 -12.96 -13.60
C ARG A 493 -11.28 -13.71 -12.45
N ALA A 494 -11.10 -15.03 -12.58
CA ALA A 494 -10.41 -15.85 -11.58
C ALA A 494 -8.95 -15.41 -11.37
N LEU A 495 -8.24 -14.98 -12.42
CA LEU A 495 -6.89 -14.43 -12.29
C LEU A 495 -6.88 -13.09 -11.53
N PHE A 496 -7.83 -12.20 -11.84
CA PHE A 496 -7.97 -10.92 -11.16
C PHE A 496 -8.26 -11.10 -9.66
N GLU A 497 -9.20 -11.98 -9.31
CA GLU A 497 -9.51 -12.31 -7.91
C GLU A 497 -8.28 -12.87 -7.18
N ALA A 498 -7.54 -13.80 -7.80
CA ALA A 498 -6.30 -14.33 -7.23
C ALA A 498 -5.26 -13.22 -7.04
N ALA A 499 -5.03 -12.36 -8.05
CA ALA A 499 -4.09 -11.24 -8.00
C ALA A 499 -4.42 -10.25 -6.88
N ARG A 500 -5.70 -9.90 -6.69
CA ARG A 500 -6.16 -9.08 -5.55
C ARG A 500 -5.98 -9.82 -4.22
N LYS A 501 -6.37 -11.09 -4.12
CA LYS A 501 -6.28 -11.89 -2.89
C LYS A 501 -4.84 -12.06 -2.39
N VAL A 502 -3.87 -12.21 -3.29
CA VAL A 502 -2.45 -12.26 -2.93
C VAL A 502 -1.78 -10.88 -2.90
N GLY A 503 -2.46 -9.80 -3.31
CA GLY A 503 -1.90 -8.45 -3.31
C GLY A 503 -0.73 -8.25 -4.29
N ARG A 504 -0.88 -8.74 -5.52
CA ARG A 504 0.07 -8.57 -6.64
C ARG A 504 -0.57 -7.72 -7.75
N GLU A 505 0.23 -6.92 -8.46
CA GLU A 505 -0.24 -6.15 -9.62
C GLU A 505 -0.58 -7.06 -10.80
N LEU A 506 -1.60 -6.69 -11.59
CA LEU A 506 -2.01 -7.43 -12.77
C LEU A 506 -1.94 -6.56 -14.04
N LEU A 507 -1.27 -7.10 -15.06
CA LEU A 507 -1.24 -6.63 -16.42
C LEU A 507 -1.99 -7.63 -17.31
N ILE A 508 -3.06 -7.18 -17.97
CA ILE A 508 -3.77 -7.99 -18.97
C ILE A 508 -3.36 -7.52 -20.37
N GLU A 509 -2.85 -8.45 -21.17
CA GLU A 509 -2.48 -8.25 -22.56
C GLU A 509 -3.60 -8.77 -23.47
N ILE A 510 -4.22 -7.89 -24.24
CA ILE A 510 -5.31 -8.23 -25.16
C ILE A 510 -4.79 -8.20 -26.59
N ILE A 511 -4.91 -9.33 -27.29
CA ILE A 511 -4.59 -9.46 -28.72
C ILE A 511 -5.85 -9.91 -29.45
N ALA A 512 -6.51 -8.96 -30.11
CA ALA A 512 -7.72 -9.16 -30.90
C ALA A 512 -7.39 -9.37 -32.39
N GLY A 513 -6.36 -8.70 -32.92
CA GLY A 513 -6.04 -8.65 -34.35
C GLY A 513 -5.64 -9.98 -35.00
N LYS A 514 -5.22 -10.98 -34.21
CA LYS A 514 -4.93 -12.33 -34.72
C LYS A 514 -6.16 -13.15 -35.11
N HIS A 515 -7.35 -12.79 -34.61
CA HIS A 515 -8.56 -13.60 -34.78
C HIS A 515 -9.80 -12.82 -35.23
N GLY A 516 -9.65 -11.54 -35.56
CA GLY A 516 -10.70 -10.71 -36.14
C GLY A 516 -10.15 -9.42 -36.71
N LYS A 517 -11.02 -8.60 -37.29
CA LYS A 517 -10.63 -7.30 -37.84
C LYS A 517 -10.59 -6.25 -36.72
N LEU A 518 -9.49 -5.52 -36.63
CA LEU A 518 -9.42 -4.33 -35.79
C LEU A 518 -10.11 -3.15 -36.48
N ASP A 519 -11.06 -2.53 -35.79
CA ASP A 519 -11.56 -1.19 -36.06
C ASP A 519 -11.42 -0.32 -34.80
N ASP A 520 -11.70 0.98 -34.92
CA ASP A 520 -11.61 1.94 -33.80
C ASP A 520 -12.50 1.62 -32.59
N THR A 521 -13.35 0.60 -32.64
CA THR A 521 -14.25 0.16 -31.58
C THR A 521 -13.91 -1.23 -31.02
N THR A 522 -13.12 -2.05 -31.71
CA THR A 522 -12.82 -3.44 -31.29
C THR A 522 -12.24 -3.51 -29.87
N ILE A 523 -11.18 -2.75 -29.58
CA ILE A 523 -10.58 -2.73 -28.23
C ILE A 523 -11.49 -2.03 -27.20
N PRO A 524 -12.10 -0.85 -27.46
CA PRO A 524 -13.10 -0.26 -26.56
C PRO A 524 -14.24 -1.22 -26.16
N ARG A 525 -14.78 -2.01 -27.11
CA ARG A 525 -15.82 -3.02 -26.85
C ARG A 525 -15.28 -4.15 -25.95
N ALA A 526 -14.08 -4.66 -26.23
CA ALA A 526 -13.46 -5.69 -25.39
C ALA A 526 -13.23 -5.21 -23.95
N LEU A 527 -12.78 -3.96 -23.76
CA LEU A 527 -12.57 -3.41 -22.42
C LEU A 527 -13.90 -3.15 -21.68
N GLU A 528 -14.94 -2.65 -22.34
CA GLU A 528 -16.29 -2.54 -21.75
C GLU A 528 -16.81 -3.91 -21.26
N GLU A 529 -16.64 -4.98 -22.05
CA GLU A 529 -17.04 -6.34 -21.65
C GLU A 529 -16.26 -6.85 -20.42
N LEU A 530 -14.96 -6.59 -20.33
CA LEU A 530 -14.14 -7.02 -19.18
C LEU A 530 -14.41 -6.16 -17.93
N TYR A 531 -14.60 -4.85 -18.07
CA TYR A 531 -14.96 -3.97 -16.95
C TYR A 531 -16.36 -4.25 -16.41
N ALA A 532 -17.31 -4.67 -17.24
CA ALA A 532 -18.64 -5.10 -16.81
C ALA A 532 -18.59 -6.34 -15.88
N LEU A 533 -17.51 -7.13 -15.93
CA LEU A 533 -17.24 -8.25 -15.03
C LEU A 533 -16.43 -7.85 -13.78
N GLY A 534 -16.18 -6.56 -13.58
CA GLY A 534 -15.36 -6.04 -12.48
C GLY A 534 -13.85 -6.29 -12.64
N ILE A 535 -13.37 -6.74 -13.81
CA ILE A 535 -11.96 -7.00 -14.05
C ILE A 535 -11.23 -5.64 -14.23
N LYS A 536 -10.47 -5.23 -13.21
CA LYS A 536 -9.77 -3.94 -13.16
C LYS A 536 -8.25 -4.11 -13.00
N PRO A 537 -7.54 -4.47 -14.08
CA PRO A 537 -6.09 -4.67 -14.01
C PRO A 537 -5.37 -3.34 -13.76
N ASP A 538 -4.21 -3.40 -13.12
CA ASP A 538 -3.36 -2.24 -12.89
C ASP A 538 -2.81 -1.69 -14.20
N TRP A 539 -2.56 -2.57 -15.16
CA TRP A 539 -2.05 -2.26 -16.48
C TRP A 539 -2.85 -2.97 -17.57
N TRP A 540 -3.06 -2.28 -18.68
CA TRP A 540 -3.40 -2.90 -19.96
C TRP A 540 -2.17 -2.99 -20.84
N LYS A 541 -2.04 -4.07 -21.62
CA LYS A 541 -1.05 -4.17 -22.70
C LYS A 541 -1.78 -4.42 -24.01
N LEU A 542 -1.72 -3.47 -24.93
CA LEU A 542 -2.61 -3.41 -26.10
C LEU A 542 -1.84 -3.30 -27.41
N GLU A 543 -2.43 -3.88 -28.46
CA GLU A 543 -1.95 -3.79 -29.84
C GLU A 543 -1.90 -2.32 -30.31
N PRO A 544 -0.95 -1.93 -31.17
CA PRO A 544 -1.00 -0.65 -31.87
C PRO A 544 -2.35 -0.45 -32.57
N GLN A 545 -2.97 0.71 -32.38
CA GLN A 545 -4.24 1.04 -33.02
C GLN A 545 -4.02 1.92 -34.26
N ALA A 546 -4.79 1.66 -35.31
CA ALA A 546 -4.64 2.32 -36.61
C ALA A 546 -4.98 3.82 -36.62
N SER A 547 -5.62 4.34 -35.57
CA SER A 547 -6.01 5.75 -35.48
C SER A 547 -5.84 6.33 -34.07
N ALA A 548 -5.60 7.65 -34.00
CA ALA A 548 -5.68 8.38 -32.74
C ALA A 548 -7.11 8.37 -32.14
N GLY A 549 -8.15 8.22 -32.98
CA GLY A 549 -9.53 8.14 -32.55
C GLY A 549 -9.85 6.87 -31.75
N ALA A 550 -9.20 5.74 -32.09
CA ALA A 550 -9.24 4.52 -31.30
C ALA A 550 -8.66 4.74 -29.90
N TRP A 551 -7.48 5.39 -29.79
CA TRP A 551 -6.86 5.68 -28.50
C TRP A 551 -7.73 6.58 -27.61
N THR A 552 -8.36 7.62 -28.15
CA THR A 552 -9.32 8.46 -27.40
C THR A 552 -10.49 7.64 -26.85
N LYS A 553 -11.02 6.69 -27.62
CA LYS A 553 -12.12 5.82 -27.17
C LYS A 553 -11.67 4.84 -26.08
N ILE A 554 -10.47 4.26 -26.20
CA ILE A 554 -9.87 3.37 -25.20
C ILE A 554 -9.66 4.12 -23.87
N GLU A 555 -9.08 5.33 -23.93
CA GLU A 555 -8.88 6.19 -22.76
C GLU A 555 -10.20 6.54 -22.08
N ALA A 556 -11.23 6.91 -22.85
CA ALA A 556 -12.57 7.19 -22.33
C ALA A 556 -13.22 5.98 -21.63
N VAL A 557 -13.08 4.77 -22.17
CA VAL A 557 -13.59 3.53 -21.54
C VAL A 557 -12.87 3.24 -20.22
N ILE A 558 -11.54 3.34 -20.20
CA ILE A 558 -10.77 3.07 -18.97
C ILE A 558 -11.10 4.10 -17.89
N LEU A 559 -11.04 5.41 -18.20
CA LEU A 559 -11.31 6.47 -17.20
C LEU A 559 -12.74 6.45 -16.67
N LYS A 560 -13.72 5.96 -17.44
CA LYS A 560 -15.11 5.76 -17.03
C LYS A 560 -15.27 4.65 -15.98
N HIS A 561 -14.52 3.56 -16.08
CA HIS A 561 -14.69 2.35 -15.25
C HIS A 561 -13.65 2.17 -14.14
N ASP A 562 -12.44 2.64 -14.40
CA ASP A 562 -11.30 2.58 -13.49
C ASP A 562 -10.36 3.80 -13.69
N PRO A 563 -10.70 4.97 -13.11
CA PRO A 563 -9.81 6.13 -13.12
C PRO A 563 -8.50 5.91 -12.34
N TRP A 564 -8.33 4.79 -11.64
CA TRP A 564 -7.11 4.41 -10.93
C TRP A 564 -6.25 3.36 -11.67
N CYS A 565 -6.61 2.99 -12.90
CA CYS A 565 -5.74 2.19 -13.77
C CYS A 565 -4.43 2.96 -14.02
N ARG A 566 -3.27 2.30 -13.88
CA ARG A 566 -1.96 2.97 -14.10
C ARG A 566 -1.79 3.42 -15.55
N GLY A 567 -2.36 2.63 -16.47
CA GLY A 567 -2.48 2.97 -17.87
C GLY A 567 -2.17 1.81 -18.80
N ILE A 568 -1.67 2.14 -19.99
CA ILE A 568 -1.40 1.22 -21.08
C ILE A 568 0.10 1.15 -21.36
N VAL A 569 0.63 -0.05 -21.57
CA VAL A 569 1.90 -0.27 -22.29
C VAL A 569 1.62 -0.85 -23.68
N LEU A 570 2.24 -0.28 -24.71
CA LEU A 570 2.13 -0.77 -26.08
C LEU A 570 2.89 -2.10 -26.26
N LEU A 571 2.31 -3.04 -26.98
CA LEU A 571 2.97 -4.29 -27.37
C LEU A 571 3.47 -4.23 -28.81
N GLY A 572 4.56 -4.93 -29.10
CA GLY A 572 5.27 -4.75 -30.38
C GLY A 572 4.85 -5.64 -31.55
N LEU A 573 4.09 -6.73 -31.34
CA LEU A 573 3.67 -7.71 -32.37
C LEU A 573 4.76 -8.31 -33.31
N GLU A 574 6.06 -8.07 -33.09
CA GLU A 574 7.15 -8.35 -34.07
C GLU A 574 7.22 -7.33 -35.23
N ALA A 575 6.55 -6.18 -35.07
CA ALA A 575 6.58 -5.10 -36.04
C ALA A 575 8.01 -4.54 -36.24
N PRO A 576 8.34 -4.10 -37.47
CA PRO A 576 9.50 -3.26 -37.77
C PRO A 576 9.60 -2.04 -36.86
N GLN A 577 10.81 -1.53 -36.69
CA GLN A 577 11.07 -0.40 -35.80
C GLN A 577 10.33 0.88 -36.23
N ASP A 578 10.29 1.18 -37.53
CA ASP A 578 9.58 2.33 -38.10
C ASP A 578 8.06 2.25 -37.87
N GLU A 579 7.47 1.05 -37.92
CA GLU A 579 6.06 0.84 -37.53
C GLU A 579 5.83 1.09 -36.02
N LEU A 580 6.78 0.71 -35.15
CA LEU A 580 6.71 0.99 -33.71
C LEU A 580 6.86 2.48 -33.41
N GLU A 581 7.76 3.19 -34.08
CA GLU A 581 7.94 4.63 -33.94
C GLU A 581 6.68 5.40 -34.37
N ALA A 582 6.06 4.98 -35.49
CA ALA A 582 4.76 5.50 -35.92
C ALA A 582 3.64 5.21 -34.89
N ALA A 583 3.62 4.00 -34.31
CA ALA A 583 2.68 3.65 -33.25
C ALA A 583 2.88 4.50 -31.98
N PHE A 584 4.12 4.79 -31.58
CA PHE A 584 4.42 5.66 -30.44
C PHE A 584 3.88 7.07 -30.69
N ALA A 585 4.15 7.64 -31.87
CA ALA A 585 3.63 8.96 -32.28
C ALA A 585 2.09 9.02 -32.28
N ALA A 586 1.41 7.94 -32.71
CA ALA A 586 -0.05 7.85 -32.67
C ALA A 586 -0.64 7.95 -31.24
N THR A 587 0.13 7.63 -30.20
CA THR A 587 -0.29 7.76 -28.79
C THR A 587 0.01 9.11 -28.15
N ALA A 588 0.66 10.05 -28.84
CA ALA A 588 1.08 11.32 -28.25
C ALA A 588 -0.06 12.15 -27.63
N LYS A 589 -1.31 11.94 -28.08
CA LYS A 589 -2.53 12.57 -27.55
C LYS A 589 -3.30 11.72 -26.52
N ALA A 590 -2.76 10.58 -26.10
CA ALA A 590 -3.34 9.67 -25.11
C ALA A 590 -2.42 9.59 -23.86
N PRO A 591 -2.61 10.46 -22.86
CA PRO A 591 -1.87 10.45 -21.60
C PRO A 591 -1.94 9.14 -20.82
N ILE A 592 -2.96 8.31 -21.04
CA ILE A 592 -3.11 6.99 -20.41
C ILE A 592 -2.09 5.96 -20.90
N VAL A 593 -1.54 6.11 -22.12
CA VAL A 593 -0.43 5.24 -22.57
C VAL A 593 0.86 5.73 -21.89
N LYS A 594 1.48 4.88 -21.08
CA LYS A 594 2.66 5.21 -20.24
C LYS A 594 3.97 4.65 -20.79
N GLY A 595 3.93 3.79 -21.80
CA GLY A 595 5.13 3.26 -22.42
C GLY A 595 4.88 2.04 -23.28
N PHE A 596 5.85 1.12 -23.30
CA PHE A 596 5.85 -0.05 -24.16
C PHE A 596 6.49 -1.25 -23.48
N ALA A 597 6.11 -2.44 -23.92
CA ALA A 597 6.72 -3.72 -23.56
C ALA A 597 7.00 -4.51 -24.85
N VAL A 598 8.19 -4.32 -25.40
CA VAL A 598 8.62 -4.83 -26.72
C VAL A 598 9.75 -5.82 -26.55
N GLY A 599 9.73 -6.90 -27.33
CA GLY A 599 10.65 -8.03 -27.21
C GLY A 599 11.39 -8.35 -28.50
N ARG A 600 10.74 -9.07 -29.41
CA ARG A 600 11.40 -9.70 -30.57
C ARG A 600 12.14 -8.72 -31.48
N THR A 601 11.60 -7.52 -31.72
CA THR A 601 12.27 -6.43 -32.46
C THR A 601 13.63 -6.01 -31.85
N ILE A 602 13.83 -6.24 -30.55
CA ILE A 602 15.08 -5.96 -29.82
C ILE A 602 16.00 -7.19 -29.82
N PHE A 603 15.50 -8.38 -29.49
CA PHE A 603 16.37 -9.52 -29.15
C PHE A 603 16.52 -10.60 -30.23
N VAL A 604 15.66 -10.67 -31.26
CA VAL A 604 15.61 -11.87 -32.13
C VAL A 604 16.92 -12.11 -32.89
N HIS A 605 17.52 -11.04 -33.43
CA HIS A 605 18.81 -11.09 -34.12
C HIS A 605 19.94 -11.54 -33.17
N ALA A 606 20.06 -10.93 -31.99
CA ALA A 606 21.03 -11.34 -30.98
C ALA A 606 20.83 -12.80 -30.54
N ALA A 607 19.59 -13.28 -30.43
CA ALA A 607 19.30 -14.67 -30.10
C ALA A 607 19.76 -15.63 -31.20
N GLU A 608 19.48 -15.32 -32.47
CA GLU A 608 19.86 -16.14 -33.63
C GLU A 608 21.39 -16.25 -33.79
N GLU A 609 22.11 -15.14 -33.63
CA GLU A 609 23.58 -15.13 -33.75
C GLU A 609 24.29 -15.73 -32.52
N TRP A 610 23.84 -15.40 -31.29
CA TRP A 610 24.47 -15.87 -30.06
C TRP A 610 24.20 -17.36 -29.80
N LEU A 611 22.98 -17.86 -30.03
CA LEU A 611 22.69 -19.29 -29.89
C LEU A 611 23.47 -20.12 -30.93
N ALA A 612 23.66 -19.59 -32.15
CA ALA A 612 24.48 -20.24 -33.17
C ALA A 612 26.01 -20.05 -32.97
N GLY A 613 26.45 -19.38 -31.89
CA GLY A 613 27.87 -19.22 -31.57
C GLY A 613 28.64 -18.25 -32.47
N ARG A 614 27.93 -17.37 -33.20
CA ARG A 614 28.50 -16.34 -34.08
C ARG A 614 28.69 -14.98 -33.41
N MET A 615 28.15 -14.81 -32.20
CA MET A 615 28.16 -13.58 -31.41
C MET A 615 28.53 -13.91 -29.96
N SER A 616 29.41 -13.11 -29.37
CA SER A 616 29.80 -13.19 -27.96
C SER A 616 28.77 -12.55 -27.01
N ASP A 617 28.93 -12.79 -25.71
CA ASP A 617 28.07 -12.22 -24.66
C ASP A 617 28.04 -10.68 -24.72
N ASP A 618 29.20 -10.03 -24.87
CA ASP A 618 29.31 -8.57 -24.90
C ASP A 618 28.68 -7.98 -26.18
N GLU A 619 28.83 -8.66 -27.32
CA GLU A 619 28.19 -8.26 -28.59
C GLU A 619 26.66 -8.42 -28.53
N ALA A 620 26.16 -9.51 -27.94
CA ALA A 620 24.72 -9.72 -27.75
C ALA A 620 24.11 -8.68 -26.80
N VAL A 621 24.81 -8.35 -25.71
CA VAL A 621 24.42 -7.25 -24.81
C VAL A 621 24.44 -5.91 -25.54
N ALA A 622 25.42 -5.65 -26.41
CA ALA A 622 25.53 -4.40 -27.16
C ALA A 622 24.43 -4.24 -28.25
N ASP A 623 24.13 -5.29 -29.04
CA ASP A 623 23.07 -5.27 -30.06
C ASP A 623 21.70 -5.03 -29.41
N MET A 624 21.36 -5.80 -28.36
CA MET A 624 20.10 -5.62 -27.62
C MET A 624 20.01 -4.25 -26.95
N ALA A 625 21.09 -3.76 -26.33
CA ALA A 625 21.09 -2.44 -25.69
C ALA A 625 20.89 -1.32 -26.73
N THR A 626 21.56 -1.37 -27.87
CA THR A 626 21.44 -0.37 -28.94
C THR A 626 19.99 -0.27 -29.46
N ARG A 627 19.36 -1.41 -29.75
CA ARG A 627 17.97 -1.48 -30.23
C ARG A 627 16.96 -1.02 -29.18
N PHE A 628 17.20 -1.37 -27.91
CA PHE A 628 16.32 -0.93 -26.83
C PHE A 628 16.47 0.57 -26.55
N GLU A 629 17.69 1.10 -26.57
CA GLU A 629 17.97 2.54 -26.44
C GLU A 629 17.25 3.35 -27.52
N GLN A 630 17.38 2.97 -28.79
CA GLN A 630 16.68 3.59 -29.92
C GLN A 630 15.15 3.66 -29.72
N LEU A 631 14.53 2.55 -29.29
CA LEU A 631 13.09 2.55 -28.98
C LEU A 631 12.73 3.43 -27.78
N THR A 632 13.60 3.51 -26.77
CA THR A 632 13.37 4.41 -25.61
C THR A 632 13.49 5.88 -26.02
N GLU A 633 14.48 6.25 -26.83
CA GLU A 633 14.65 7.59 -27.38
C GLU A 633 13.44 7.99 -28.23
N ALA A 634 12.98 7.11 -29.13
CA ALA A 634 11.81 7.36 -29.96
C ALA A 634 10.52 7.56 -29.13
N TRP A 635 10.30 6.71 -28.11
CA TRP A 635 9.16 6.87 -27.19
C TRP A 635 9.18 8.22 -26.45
N LEU A 636 10.35 8.63 -25.98
CA LEU A 636 10.53 9.88 -25.23
C LEU A 636 10.35 11.09 -26.16
N ALA A 637 10.96 11.06 -27.36
CA ALA A 637 10.82 12.08 -28.38
C ALA A 637 9.36 12.27 -28.82
N ALA A 638 8.61 11.18 -29.02
CA ALA A 638 7.18 11.21 -29.33
C ALA A 638 6.31 11.90 -28.25
N ARG A 639 6.85 12.09 -27.04
CA ARG A 639 6.17 12.79 -25.93
C ARG A 639 6.83 14.11 -25.52
N GLY A 640 7.74 14.64 -26.35
CA GLY A 640 8.48 15.88 -26.05
C GLY A 640 9.36 15.78 -24.81
N ARG A 641 9.70 14.56 -24.38
CA ARG A 641 10.61 14.27 -23.27
C ARG A 641 11.99 13.98 -23.84
N LYS A 642 13.05 14.37 -23.13
CA LYS A 642 14.39 13.82 -23.39
C LYS A 642 14.56 12.53 -22.59
N ALA A 643 15.47 11.66 -23.02
CA ALA A 643 16.11 10.71 -22.11
C ALA A 643 16.74 11.50 -20.94
N ALA A 644 16.40 11.09 -19.73
CA ALA A 644 16.82 11.74 -18.49
C ALA A 644 18.30 11.48 -18.19
#